data_AF-A0A7W8DHA2-F1
#
_entry.id   AF-A0A7W8DHA2-F1
#
_cell.length_a   1.000
_cell.length_b   1.000
_cell.length_c   1.000
_cell.angle_alpha   90.00
_cell.angle_beta   90.00
_cell.angle_gamma   90.00
#
_symmetry.space_group_name_H-M   'P 1'
#
loop_
_entity.id
_entity.type
_entity.pdbx_description
1 polymer ?
#
loop_
_entity_poly.entity_id
_entity_poly.type
_entity_poly.pdbx_seq_one_letter_code
_entity_poly.pdbx_strand_id
1 'polypeptide(L)'
;MSQSTPSHGKCPVTGKTGSTTSGRGPTVRDWWPEQLNLGILHQHAPASNPLGTDFNYAEEFKKLDLKALKEDLYALMTDSQEWWPADYGHYGGLFIRMAWHSAGSYRSADGRGGGGTGNLRFAPINSWPDNANLDKARRLLWPIKQKYGNRISWADLLILTGNCALESMGFKTFGFGGGREDIWQPEEDIYWGSEAEWLGDNRYSGERKLENPLAAVQMGLIYVNPEGPDGNPDPVASGEDVRVTFARMGMNDEETVALVAGGHTFGKCHGAGDPSLVGPEPEAAPIEEQGLGWKSSHGTGKGPDTITSGIEGAWKPNPTKWDMGYLKVLFKYEWELVKSPAGAQQWLAKDVEEEDMVVDAHDPSKKLRPMMTTADLSLRYDPIYEPISRRFLENPQEFADAFARAWFKLTHRDMGPKARYLGPEVPAEDLVWQDPLPPVDHPLVDEQDAARLKKQVLDSGLSVAELVSTAWASASTFRGSDKRGGANGARIRLAPQKDWEVNEPQQLAKVLGTLEKTQQEFNRSQSGGKQISLADLIVLAGCAAVEKAARDAGSDVIVPFTPGRTDASQEQTDVESFELLEPEADGFRNYQKKAYTVRAEEMLVDKAQLLTLSAPEMTVLIGGLRMLGANTGQTGYGVFTPRPGVLSNDFFVNLLDMGTIWAPLSEDGETFQGRDRKTGEVKWTGTRVDLIFGSNSQLRALAEVYAQSDAGEKFVRDFVAAWNKVMNLDRFDLN
;
A
#
# COMPACT_ATOMS: atom_id res chain seq x y z
N MET A 1 -12.37 -14.82 47.90
CA MET A 1 -11.11 -14.83 47.11
C MET A 1 -11.45 -14.28 45.74
N SER A 2 -11.23 -12.99 45.54
CA SER A 2 -11.55 -12.25 44.31
C SER A 2 -10.34 -12.26 43.38
N GLN A 3 -10.52 -12.79 42.17
CA GLN A 3 -9.54 -12.73 41.10
C GLN A 3 -9.49 -11.30 40.54
N SER A 4 -8.28 -10.73 40.49
CA SER A 4 -7.97 -9.45 39.89
C SER A 4 -7.82 -9.58 38.37
N THR A 5 -8.54 -8.76 37.62
CA THR A 5 -8.38 -8.50 36.20
C THR A 5 -7.01 -7.86 35.89
N PRO A 6 -6.34 -8.17 34.75
CA PRO A 6 -5.09 -7.52 34.36
C PRO A 6 -5.36 -6.15 33.73
N SER A 7 -4.63 -5.13 34.21
CA SER A 7 -4.71 -3.75 33.71
C SER A 7 -4.05 -3.60 32.34
N HIS A 8 -4.76 -3.02 31.38
CA HIS A 8 -4.22 -2.63 30.07
C HIS A 8 -3.18 -1.50 30.20
N GLY A 9 -2.25 -1.49 29.24
CA GLY A 9 -1.03 -0.70 29.19
C GLY A 9 -1.17 0.74 29.65
N LYS A 10 -0.58 1.03 30.81
CA LYS A 10 -0.14 2.38 31.18
C LYS A 10 1.33 2.45 30.82
N CYS A 11 1.72 3.48 30.07
CA CYS A 11 3.11 3.90 29.93
C CYS A 11 3.78 3.89 31.34
N PRO A 12 4.89 3.16 31.56
CA PRO A 12 5.48 2.99 32.89
C PRO A 12 6.32 4.21 33.30
N VAL A 13 5.85 5.43 33.05
CA VAL A 13 6.45 6.68 33.53
C VAL A 13 5.37 7.53 34.20
N THR A 14 5.15 7.30 35.49
CA THR A 14 4.45 8.27 36.36
C THR A 14 5.40 9.40 36.77
N GLY A 15 5.86 10.15 35.77
CA GLY A 15 6.51 11.46 35.96
C GLY A 15 5.48 12.57 35.75
N LYS A 16 4.55 12.75 36.70
CA LYS A 16 3.66 13.92 36.73
C LYS A 16 4.45 15.19 37.04
N THR A 17 5.19 15.69 36.05
CA THR A 17 5.76 17.05 36.05
C THR A 17 5.75 17.58 34.63
N GLY A 18 4.64 18.19 34.20
CA GLY A 18 4.60 18.92 32.93
C GLY A 18 3.21 19.20 32.40
N SER A 19 2.69 20.40 32.72
CA SER A 19 1.69 21.23 32.02
C SER A 19 0.44 20.56 31.40
N THR A 20 -0.73 21.07 31.76
CA THR A 20 -2.04 20.82 31.14
C THR A 20 -2.13 21.46 29.74
N THR A 21 -1.30 21.02 28.80
CA THR A 21 -1.44 21.39 27.39
C THR A 21 -2.54 20.56 26.73
N SER A 22 -3.29 21.16 25.80
CA SER A 22 -4.24 20.47 24.95
C SER A 22 -3.60 19.22 24.33
N GLY A 23 -4.25 18.06 24.45
CA GLY A 23 -3.79 16.80 23.86
C GLY A 23 -3.01 15.84 24.78
N ARG A 24 -2.67 16.22 26.03
CA ARG A 24 -1.98 15.32 27.00
C ARG A 24 -2.92 14.53 27.94
N GLY A 25 -4.24 14.67 27.77
CA GLY A 25 -5.25 13.88 28.50
C GLY A 25 -5.77 12.69 27.68
N PRO A 26 -6.59 11.80 28.26
CA PRO A 26 -7.24 10.73 27.52
C PRO A 26 -8.00 11.28 26.31
N THR A 27 -7.75 10.69 25.15
CA THR A 27 -8.45 10.97 23.90
C THR A 27 -9.84 10.35 23.91
N VAL A 28 -10.68 10.71 22.95
CA VAL A 28 -12.02 10.12 22.76
C VAL A 28 -11.90 8.59 22.61
N ARG A 29 -10.87 8.10 21.90
CA ARG A 29 -10.63 6.67 21.67
C ARG A 29 -10.23 5.93 22.96
N ASP A 30 -9.61 6.60 23.93
CA ASP A 30 -9.30 5.99 25.23
C ASP A 30 -10.57 5.70 26.05
N TRP A 31 -11.64 6.49 25.85
CA TRP A 31 -12.94 6.26 26.49
C TRP A 31 -13.80 5.27 25.71
N TRP A 32 -13.70 5.30 24.37
CA TRP A 32 -14.45 4.42 23.47
C TRP A 32 -13.51 3.75 22.46
N PRO A 33 -12.78 2.70 22.87
CA PRO A 33 -11.78 2.04 22.02
C PRO A 33 -12.35 1.46 20.73
N GLU A 34 -13.62 1.08 20.77
CA GLU A 34 -14.36 0.51 19.65
C GLU A 34 -15.02 1.56 18.75
N GLN A 35 -14.79 2.86 18.98
CA GLN A 35 -15.32 3.91 18.11
C GLN A 35 -14.67 3.85 16.72
N LEU A 36 -15.51 3.89 15.68
CA LEU A 36 -15.08 3.92 14.29
C LEU A 36 -14.10 5.07 13.99
N ASN A 37 -12.95 4.75 13.41
CA ASN A 37 -11.89 5.72 13.11
C ASN A 37 -12.11 6.39 11.74
N LEU A 38 -12.79 7.53 11.71
CA LEU A 38 -12.94 8.32 10.48
C LEU A 38 -11.71 9.19 10.16
N GLY A 39 -10.72 9.26 11.07
CA GLY A 39 -9.50 10.05 10.86
C GLY A 39 -8.75 9.66 9.59
N ILE A 40 -8.80 8.37 9.22
CA ILE A 40 -8.16 7.83 8.03
C ILE A 40 -8.73 8.42 6.72
N LEU A 41 -9.99 8.89 6.72
CA LEU A 41 -10.66 9.52 5.57
C LEU A 41 -10.35 11.02 5.46
N HIS A 42 -9.58 11.56 6.40
CA HIS A 42 -9.20 12.97 6.43
C HIS A 42 -7.68 13.16 6.38
N GLN A 43 -6.93 12.07 6.18
CA GLN A 43 -5.49 12.14 6.03
C GLN A 43 -5.09 12.81 4.73
N HIS A 44 -3.92 13.43 4.76
CA HIS A 44 -3.32 14.11 3.60
C HIS A 44 -4.25 15.20 3.01
N ALA A 45 -5.15 15.75 3.83
CA ALA A 45 -6.00 16.85 3.42
C ALA A 45 -5.15 18.05 2.97
N PRO A 46 -5.62 18.88 2.03
CA PRO A 46 -4.87 20.02 1.52
C PRO A 46 -4.30 20.93 2.60
N ALA A 47 -4.99 21.07 3.74
CA ALA A 47 -4.54 21.89 4.87
C ALA A 47 -3.25 21.39 5.55
N SER A 48 -2.94 20.09 5.45
CA SER A 48 -1.68 19.52 5.97
C SER A 48 -0.51 19.61 4.99
N ASN A 49 -0.77 19.96 3.72
CA ASN A 49 0.24 19.98 2.67
C ASN A 49 0.84 21.39 2.50
N PRO A 50 2.13 21.61 2.80
CA PRO A 50 2.78 22.91 2.69
C PRO A 50 3.02 23.37 1.24
N LEU A 51 2.85 22.50 0.24
CA LEU A 51 3.09 22.83 -1.17
C LEU A 51 1.89 23.53 -1.84
N GLY A 52 0.72 23.49 -1.20
CA GLY A 52 -0.52 24.08 -1.72
C GLY A 52 -1.29 23.16 -2.68
N THR A 53 -2.55 23.49 -2.94
CA THR A 53 -3.47 22.68 -3.78
C THR A 53 -3.13 22.68 -5.26
N ASP A 54 -2.42 23.71 -5.72
CA ASP A 54 -2.12 23.91 -7.15
C ASP A 54 -0.76 23.30 -7.54
N PHE A 55 -0.06 22.68 -6.59
CA PHE A 55 1.22 22.03 -6.84
C PHE A 55 1.04 20.73 -7.64
N ASN A 56 1.79 20.59 -8.73
CA ASN A 56 1.85 19.37 -9.53
C ASN A 56 3.28 18.82 -9.50
N TYR A 57 3.48 17.69 -8.83
CA TYR A 57 4.79 17.08 -8.69
C TYR A 57 5.36 16.58 -10.02
N ALA A 58 4.52 16.01 -10.89
CA ALA A 58 4.96 15.49 -12.18
C ALA A 58 5.57 16.61 -13.05
N GLU A 59 4.95 17.80 -13.05
CA GLU A 59 5.47 18.97 -13.75
C GLU A 59 6.76 19.51 -13.14
N GLU A 60 6.93 19.48 -11.81
CA GLU A 60 8.19 19.87 -11.18
C GLU A 60 9.31 18.85 -11.41
N PHE A 61 9.01 17.56 -11.38
CA PHE A 61 9.97 16.49 -11.65
C PHE A 61 10.49 16.55 -13.10
N LYS A 62 9.63 16.89 -14.08
CA LYS A 62 10.05 17.10 -15.48
C LYS A 62 11.11 18.21 -15.64
N LYS A 63 11.24 19.13 -14.67
CA LYS A 63 12.25 20.21 -14.65
C LYS A 63 13.56 19.78 -13.98
N LEU A 64 13.63 18.57 -13.43
CA LEU A 64 14.82 18.04 -12.75
C LEU A 64 15.89 17.66 -13.76
N ASP A 65 17.13 18.09 -13.51
CA ASP A 65 18.30 17.50 -14.15
C ASP A 65 18.66 16.21 -13.41
N LEU A 66 18.05 15.10 -13.84
CA LEU A 66 18.25 13.79 -13.22
C LEU A 66 19.72 13.36 -13.28
N LYS A 67 20.41 13.68 -14.37
CA LYS A 67 21.83 13.34 -14.51
C LYS A 67 22.66 14.06 -13.46
N ALA A 68 22.49 15.38 -13.32
CA ALA A 68 23.21 16.15 -12.30
C ALA A 68 22.91 15.65 -10.88
N LEU A 69 21.65 15.30 -10.59
CA LEU A 69 21.27 14.71 -9.31
C LEU A 69 22.00 13.38 -9.04
N LYS A 70 22.07 12.49 -10.04
CA LYS A 70 22.79 11.21 -9.91
C LYS A 70 24.29 11.43 -9.71
N GLU A 71 24.91 12.39 -10.39
CA GLU A 71 26.33 12.74 -10.17
C GLU A 71 26.60 13.21 -8.74
N ASP A 72 25.72 14.05 -8.17
CA ASP A 72 25.86 14.45 -6.76
C ASP A 72 25.68 13.26 -5.81
N LEU A 73 24.76 12.34 -6.11
CA LEU A 73 24.56 11.12 -5.32
C LEU A 73 25.79 10.21 -5.38
N TYR A 74 26.40 10.01 -6.55
CA TYR A 74 27.65 9.26 -6.68
C TYR A 74 28.79 9.90 -5.91
N ALA A 75 28.90 11.24 -5.94
CA ALA A 75 29.89 11.95 -5.14
C ALA A 75 29.66 11.73 -3.63
N LEU A 76 28.41 11.86 -3.17
CA LEU A 76 28.03 11.63 -1.77
C LEU A 76 28.39 10.22 -1.30
N MET A 77 28.34 9.20 -2.16
CA MET A 77 28.66 7.82 -1.78
C MET A 77 30.02 7.70 -1.09
N THR A 78 30.99 8.52 -1.47
CA THR A 78 32.38 8.48 -0.95
C THR A 78 32.79 9.71 -0.14
N ASP A 79 31.86 10.66 0.05
CA ASP A 79 32.08 11.86 0.88
C ASP A 79 31.76 11.57 2.35
N SER A 80 32.64 10.81 3.01
CA SER A 80 32.43 10.38 4.39
C SER A 80 32.35 11.56 5.36
N GLN A 81 31.25 11.63 6.09
CA GLN A 81 30.99 12.64 7.11
C GLN A 81 31.50 12.20 8.49
N GLU A 82 32.16 13.08 9.23
CA GLU A 82 32.73 12.75 10.55
C GLU A 82 31.68 12.31 11.57
N TRP A 83 30.45 12.83 11.48
CA TRP A 83 29.37 12.50 12.42
C TRP A 83 28.78 11.10 12.15
N TRP A 84 29.03 10.51 10.99
CA TRP A 84 28.66 9.14 10.65
C TRP A 84 29.60 8.56 9.59
N PRO A 85 30.82 8.11 9.96
CA PRO A 85 31.83 7.68 9.00
C PRO A 85 31.34 6.53 8.09
N ALA A 86 31.69 6.58 6.81
CA ALA A 86 31.30 5.55 5.85
C ALA A 86 32.12 4.26 6.04
N ASP A 87 31.44 3.12 6.17
CA ASP A 87 32.09 1.81 6.12
C ASP A 87 32.83 1.65 4.79
N TYR A 88 34.07 1.18 4.83
CA TYR A 88 34.90 0.98 3.63
C TYR A 88 35.08 2.27 2.79
N GLY A 89 34.85 3.44 3.38
CA GLY A 89 34.83 4.72 2.68
C GLY A 89 33.67 4.87 1.68
N HIS A 90 32.60 4.07 1.78
CA HIS A 90 31.49 4.09 0.84
C HIS A 90 30.12 3.86 1.51
N TYR A 91 29.17 4.80 1.40
CA TYR A 91 27.82 4.69 1.98
C TYR A 91 26.86 3.77 1.23
N GLY A 92 27.27 3.23 0.08
CA GLY A 92 26.38 2.46 -0.80
C GLY A 92 25.58 1.35 -0.12
N GLY A 93 26.21 0.53 0.74
CA GLY A 93 25.48 -0.52 1.49
C GLY A 93 24.38 0.05 2.40
N LEU A 94 24.65 1.16 3.09
CA LEU A 94 23.67 1.86 3.93
C LEU A 94 22.49 2.40 3.12
N PHE A 95 22.76 2.96 1.93
CA PHE A 95 21.71 3.50 1.07
C PHE A 95 20.90 2.44 0.34
N ILE A 96 21.49 1.30 -0.02
CA ILE A 96 20.75 0.14 -0.51
C ILE A 96 19.78 -0.35 0.56
N ARG A 97 20.25 -0.51 1.81
CA ARG A 97 19.38 -0.85 2.94
C ARG A 97 18.27 0.18 3.12
N MET A 98 18.57 1.46 3.05
CA MET A 98 17.55 2.52 3.18
C MET A 98 16.45 2.41 2.11
N ALA A 99 16.82 2.21 0.85
CA ALA A 99 15.86 2.04 -0.24
C ALA A 99 15.08 0.72 -0.11
N TRP A 100 15.75 -0.37 0.27
CA TRP A 100 15.14 -1.67 0.59
C TRP A 100 14.07 -1.52 1.68
N HIS A 101 14.40 -0.90 2.81
CA HIS A 101 13.47 -0.72 3.93
C HIS A 101 12.34 0.27 3.60
N SER A 102 12.62 1.29 2.78
CA SER A 102 11.58 2.20 2.30
C SER A 102 10.54 1.45 1.46
N ALA A 103 10.97 0.59 0.53
CA ALA A 103 10.06 -0.17 -0.33
C ALA A 103 9.52 -1.44 0.33
N GLY A 104 10.23 -1.95 1.34
CA GLY A 104 10.05 -3.27 1.93
C GLY A 104 8.87 -3.39 2.89
N SER A 105 8.17 -2.31 3.24
CA SER A 105 6.99 -2.40 4.12
C SER A 105 5.69 -2.76 3.38
N TYR A 106 5.74 -2.85 2.05
CA TYR A 106 4.57 -3.09 1.20
C TYR A 106 3.91 -4.46 1.43
N ARG A 107 2.58 -4.51 1.33
CA ARG A 107 1.83 -5.77 1.42
C ARG A 107 0.86 -5.88 0.24
N SER A 108 0.88 -7.02 -0.42
CA SER A 108 0.09 -7.23 -1.64
C SER A 108 -1.42 -7.31 -1.38
N ALA A 109 -1.82 -7.76 -0.19
CA ALA A 109 -3.22 -7.94 0.20
C ALA A 109 -4.02 -6.62 0.23
N ASP A 110 -3.47 -5.52 0.75
CA ASP A 110 -4.14 -4.21 0.80
C ASP A 110 -3.39 -3.10 0.06
N GLY A 111 -2.22 -3.40 -0.50
CA GLY A 111 -1.38 -2.47 -1.26
C GLY A 111 -0.71 -1.40 -0.40
N ARG A 112 -0.85 -1.46 0.94
CA ARG A 112 -0.31 -0.46 1.88
C ARG A 112 1.16 -0.73 2.21
N GLY A 113 1.81 0.28 2.78
CA GLY A 113 3.26 0.33 2.94
C GLY A 113 3.95 0.60 1.61
N GLY A 114 5.26 0.34 1.54
CA GLY A 114 6.06 0.60 0.35
C GLY A 114 6.71 1.98 0.32
N GLY A 115 7.39 2.26 -0.78
CA GLY A 115 8.24 3.45 -0.97
C GLY A 115 7.51 4.64 -1.61
N GLY A 116 6.25 4.46 -2.01
CA GLY A 116 5.47 5.39 -2.83
C GLY A 116 5.15 6.74 -2.20
N THR A 117 5.31 6.88 -0.88
CA THR A 117 4.93 8.09 -0.11
C THR A 117 6.09 8.70 0.69
N GLY A 118 7.23 8.01 0.78
CA GLY A 118 8.36 8.45 1.62
C GLY A 118 8.08 8.34 3.12
N ASN A 119 7.18 7.44 3.53
CA ASN A 119 6.73 7.21 4.90
C ASN A 119 7.84 6.82 5.89
N LEU A 120 9.00 6.31 5.42
CA LEU A 120 10.19 6.05 6.24
C LEU A 120 10.66 7.28 7.06
N ARG A 121 10.20 8.49 6.70
CA ARG A 121 10.46 9.74 7.42
C ARG A 121 9.57 9.96 8.65
N PHE A 122 8.46 9.24 8.78
CA PHE A 122 7.44 9.47 9.79
C PHE A 122 7.25 8.27 10.71
N ALA A 123 6.68 8.52 11.89
CA ALA A 123 6.25 7.47 12.80
C ALA A 123 5.17 6.57 12.15
N PRO A 124 5.06 5.30 12.54
CA PRO A 124 5.99 4.58 13.43
C PRO A 124 7.29 4.12 12.72
N ILE A 125 7.30 4.13 11.38
CA ILE A 125 8.33 3.49 10.56
C ILE A 125 9.71 4.11 10.79
N ASN A 126 9.80 5.43 11.00
CA ASN A 126 11.07 6.12 11.27
C ASN A 126 11.78 5.63 12.54
N SER A 127 11.09 4.88 13.40
CA SER A 127 11.51 4.45 14.73
C SER A 127 11.36 2.95 14.97
N TRP A 128 10.96 2.18 13.94
CA TRP A 128 11.01 0.72 14.01
C TRP A 128 12.43 0.23 14.32
N PRO A 129 12.61 -0.82 15.14
CA PRO A 129 13.92 -1.37 15.44
C PRO A 129 14.71 -1.75 14.17
N ASP A 130 14.05 -2.31 13.17
CA ASP A 130 14.69 -2.71 11.92
C ASP A 130 15.12 -1.52 11.05
N ASN A 131 14.63 -0.31 11.36
CA ASN A 131 15.03 0.94 10.72
C ASN A 131 16.11 1.71 11.51
N ALA A 132 16.71 1.09 12.52
CA ALA A 132 17.80 1.67 13.30
C ALA A 132 18.90 2.23 12.38
N ASN A 133 19.36 3.44 12.71
CA ASN A 133 20.35 4.23 11.99
C ASN A 133 20.00 4.64 10.55
N LEU A 134 18.79 4.33 10.04
CA LEU A 134 18.33 4.90 8.76
C LEU A 134 17.95 6.38 8.87
N ASP A 135 17.75 6.89 10.08
CA ASP A 135 17.72 8.33 10.36
C ASP A 135 19.03 9.03 9.93
N LYS A 136 20.19 8.38 10.14
CA LYS A 136 21.50 8.86 9.67
C LYS A 136 21.58 8.83 8.15
N ALA A 137 21.14 7.73 7.52
CA ALA A 137 21.09 7.60 6.06
C ALA A 137 20.26 8.72 5.42
N ARG A 138 19.03 8.96 5.91
CA ARG A 138 18.18 10.06 5.42
C ARG A 138 18.82 11.42 5.66
N ARG A 139 19.52 11.61 6.78
CA ARG A 139 20.20 12.87 7.11
C ARG A 139 21.37 13.17 6.16
N LEU A 140 22.11 12.16 5.70
CA LEU A 140 23.16 12.31 4.68
C LEU A 140 22.61 12.87 3.36
N LEU A 141 21.35 12.59 3.03
CA LEU A 141 20.69 13.05 1.80
C LEU A 141 20.06 14.44 1.90
N TRP A 142 20.00 15.03 3.10
CA TRP A 142 19.38 16.34 3.27
C TRP A 142 20.01 17.44 2.39
N PRO A 143 21.35 17.57 2.27
CA PRO A 143 21.95 18.57 1.37
C PRO A 143 21.52 18.40 -0.10
N ILE A 144 21.33 17.16 -0.55
CA ILE A 144 20.82 16.86 -1.90
C ILE A 144 19.36 17.30 -2.02
N LYS A 145 18.49 16.89 -1.09
CA LYS A 145 17.08 17.33 -1.09
C LYS A 145 16.97 18.86 -1.04
N GLN A 146 17.81 19.51 -0.25
CA GLN A 146 17.86 20.96 -0.14
C GLN A 146 18.26 21.63 -1.46
N LYS A 147 19.26 21.08 -2.17
CA LYS A 147 19.73 21.59 -3.47
C LYS A 147 18.65 21.51 -4.56
N TYR A 148 17.90 20.42 -4.62
CA TYR A 148 16.93 20.16 -5.69
C TYR A 148 15.48 20.53 -5.36
N GLY A 149 15.18 20.81 -4.09
CA GLY A 149 13.89 21.37 -3.67
C GLY A 149 12.70 20.51 -4.10
N ASN A 150 11.67 21.13 -4.64
CA ASN A 150 10.40 20.47 -4.99
C ASN A 150 10.49 19.61 -6.27
N ARG A 151 11.60 19.67 -7.00
CA ARG A 151 11.79 18.89 -8.25
C ARG A 151 12.09 17.42 -8.00
N ILE A 152 12.39 17.06 -6.75
CA ILE A 152 12.56 15.68 -6.30
C ILE A 152 11.90 15.54 -4.93
N SER A 153 10.96 14.61 -4.80
CA SER A 153 10.37 14.25 -3.51
C SER A 153 11.36 13.45 -2.67
N TRP A 154 11.15 13.37 -1.37
CA TRP A 154 11.89 12.41 -0.56
C TRP A 154 11.58 10.98 -0.99
N ALA A 155 10.33 10.65 -1.29
CA ALA A 155 9.94 9.33 -1.77
C ALA A 155 10.78 8.86 -2.96
N ASP A 156 10.93 9.70 -4.00
CA ASP A 156 11.79 9.37 -5.15
C ASP A 156 13.29 9.39 -4.80
N LEU A 157 13.73 10.36 -3.97
CA LEU A 157 15.14 10.47 -3.59
C LEU A 157 15.64 9.25 -2.82
N LEU A 158 14.84 8.69 -1.91
CA LEU A 158 15.21 7.51 -1.13
C LEU A 158 15.49 6.31 -2.04
N ILE A 159 14.61 6.08 -3.02
CA ILE A 159 14.74 4.98 -3.99
C ILE A 159 15.89 5.23 -4.97
N LEU A 160 15.96 6.43 -5.56
CA LEU A 160 17.01 6.78 -6.52
C LEU A 160 18.40 6.64 -5.91
N THR A 161 18.56 6.98 -4.63
CA THR A 161 19.83 6.82 -3.91
C THR A 161 20.25 5.35 -3.84
N GLY A 162 19.32 4.42 -3.58
CA GLY A 162 19.60 2.98 -3.62
C GLY A 162 20.03 2.50 -5.01
N ASN A 163 19.36 2.96 -6.07
CA ASN A 163 19.77 2.67 -7.45
C ASN A 163 21.19 3.20 -7.74
N CYS A 164 21.48 4.45 -7.35
CA CYS A 164 22.79 5.05 -7.57
C CYS A 164 23.88 4.32 -6.77
N ALA A 165 23.58 3.85 -5.56
CA ALA A 165 24.49 3.06 -4.76
C ALA A 165 24.85 1.74 -5.47
N LEU A 166 23.87 1.01 -5.99
CA LEU A 166 24.10 -0.21 -6.79
C LEU A 166 24.99 0.08 -8.02
N GLU A 167 24.66 1.13 -8.77
CA GLU A 167 25.40 1.54 -9.97
C GLU A 167 26.86 1.91 -9.67
N SER A 168 27.08 2.72 -8.62
CA SER A 168 28.43 3.13 -8.21
C SER A 168 29.32 1.96 -7.76
N MET A 169 28.71 0.88 -7.28
CA MET A 169 29.41 -0.34 -6.86
C MET A 169 29.49 -1.40 -7.98
N GLY A 170 29.10 -1.06 -9.21
CA GLY A 170 29.31 -1.88 -10.40
C GLY A 170 28.12 -2.78 -10.79
N PHE A 171 26.93 -2.59 -10.20
CA PHE A 171 25.72 -3.30 -10.62
C PHE A 171 24.86 -2.42 -11.54
N LYS A 172 24.52 -2.93 -12.72
CA LYS A 172 23.63 -2.22 -13.64
C LYS A 172 22.17 -2.50 -13.28
N THR A 173 21.44 -1.48 -12.84
CA THR A 173 20.00 -1.57 -12.55
C THR A 173 19.17 -1.75 -13.83
N PHE A 174 17.94 -2.24 -13.69
CA PHE A 174 17.01 -2.37 -14.83
C PHE A 174 16.52 -1.00 -15.34
N GLY A 175 16.43 -0.01 -14.43
CA GLY A 175 16.06 1.37 -14.71
C GLY A 175 15.49 2.06 -13.47
N PHE A 176 14.94 3.25 -13.66
CA PHE A 176 14.31 4.06 -12.60
C PHE A 176 13.16 4.92 -13.15
N GLY A 177 12.04 4.95 -12.44
CA GLY A 177 10.95 5.90 -12.65
C GLY A 177 10.67 6.73 -11.40
N GLY A 178 10.66 8.05 -11.53
CA GLY A 178 10.14 8.98 -10.54
C GLY A 178 8.62 9.16 -10.64
N GLY A 179 8.05 10.00 -9.79
CA GLY A 179 6.60 10.27 -9.75
C GLY A 179 5.93 9.95 -8.41
N ARG A 180 6.71 9.66 -7.37
CA ARG A 180 6.21 9.46 -6.01
C ARG A 180 6.03 10.80 -5.31
N GLU A 181 4.84 11.09 -4.82
CA GLU A 181 4.56 12.32 -4.09
C GLU A 181 4.81 12.16 -2.60
N ASP A 182 5.36 13.20 -1.96
CA ASP A 182 5.60 13.19 -0.51
C ASP A 182 4.30 13.37 0.28
N ILE A 183 4.19 12.61 1.38
CA ILE A 183 3.21 12.87 2.45
C ILE A 183 3.79 13.78 3.54
N TRP A 184 2.89 14.32 4.37
CA TRP A 184 3.18 15.35 5.39
C TRP A 184 2.73 14.98 6.80
N GLN A 185 2.21 13.77 6.99
CA GLN A 185 1.80 13.21 8.27
C GLN A 185 1.94 11.69 8.24
N PRO A 186 2.03 11.01 9.40
CA PRO A 186 1.96 9.56 9.51
C PRO A 186 0.74 8.95 8.80
N GLU A 187 0.93 7.74 8.27
CA GLU A 187 -0.13 6.91 7.70
C GLU A 187 -0.92 6.23 8.85
N GLU A 188 -2.13 6.76 9.06
CA GLU A 188 -3.16 6.39 10.06
C GLU A 188 -3.84 5.06 9.77
N ASP A 189 -3.81 4.71 8.48
CA ASP A 189 -4.66 3.74 7.83
C ASP A 189 -4.03 2.35 7.81
N ILE A 190 -2.76 2.18 8.20
CA ILE A 190 -2.08 0.89 8.09
C ILE A 190 -2.19 0.06 9.38
N TYR A 191 -2.77 -1.14 9.26
CA TYR A 191 -2.74 -2.15 10.31
C TYR A 191 -1.41 -2.92 10.27
N TRP A 192 -0.46 -2.49 11.11
CA TRP A 192 0.87 -3.11 11.28
C TRP A 192 0.89 -4.34 12.20
N GLY A 193 -0.21 -4.59 12.91
CA GLY A 193 -0.35 -5.65 13.91
C GLY A 193 -1.00 -5.12 15.19
N SER A 194 -1.39 -6.03 16.08
CA SER A 194 -2.09 -5.71 17.34
C SER A 194 -1.17 -5.69 18.56
N GLU A 195 0.14 -5.89 18.36
CA GLU A 195 1.12 -5.93 19.43
C GLU A 195 1.28 -4.59 20.15
N ALA A 196 1.51 -4.67 21.47
CA ALA A 196 1.76 -3.49 22.30
C ALA A 196 3.26 -3.17 22.48
N GLU A 197 4.15 -4.04 22.00
CA GLU A 197 5.61 -3.94 22.15
C GLU A 197 6.32 -4.22 20.82
N TRP A 198 7.45 -3.55 20.60
CA TRP A 198 8.32 -3.83 19.46
C TRP A 198 8.87 -5.25 19.51
N LEU A 199 9.04 -5.85 18.34
CA LEU A 199 9.48 -7.24 18.14
C LEU A 199 8.54 -8.29 18.76
N GLY A 200 7.33 -7.91 19.16
CA GLY A 200 6.26 -8.85 19.51
C GLY A 200 5.78 -9.65 18.29
N ASP A 201 5.33 -10.87 18.55
CA ASP A 201 4.95 -11.89 17.56
C ASP A 201 3.50 -12.41 17.76
N ASN A 202 2.64 -11.66 18.48
CA ASN A 202 1.23 -12.00 18.70
C ASN A 202 0.37 -11.80 17.43
N ARG A 203 0.78 -12.46 16.36
CA ARG A 203 0.22 -12.40 15.00
C ARG A 203 0.15 -13.76 14.31
N TYR A 204 0.42 -14.83 15.04
CA TYR A 204 0.35 -16.19 14.55
C TYR A 204 -0.85 -16.93 15.15
N SER A 205 -1.43 -17.83 14.36
CA SER A 205 -2.48 -18.76 14.81
C SER A 205 -2.15 -20.19 14.36
N GLY A 206 -2.62 -21.18 15.11
CA GLY A 206 -2.39 -22.59 14.80
C GLY A 206 -0.90 -22.94 14.65
N GLU A 207 -0.56 -23.67 13.57
CA GLU A 207 0.80 -24.07 13.22
C GLU A 207 1.54 -22.95 12.46
N ARG A 208 1.77 -21.80 13.11
CA ARG A 208 2.52 -20.65 12.56
C ARG A 208 1.87 -20.00 11.32
N LYS A 209 0.54 -19.93 11.27
CA LYS A 209 -0.18 -19.16 10.25
C LYS A 209 -0.19 -17.68 10.60
N LEU A 210 0.59 -16.89 9.85
CA LEU A 210 0.65 -15.43 9.98
C LEU A 210 -0.73 -14.80 9.71
N GLU A 211 -1.14 -13.85 10.54
CA GLU A 211 -2.40 -13.11 10.43
C GLU A 211 -2.45 -12.30 9.12
N ASN A 212 -3.56 -12.35 8.40
CA ASN A 212 -3.76 -11.48 7.24
C ASN A 212 -4.18 -10.08 7.70
N PRO A 213 -3.64 -8.99 7.12
CA PRO A 213 -2.83 -8.93 5.90
C PRO A 213 -1.33 -8.77 6.16
N LEU A 214 -0.84 -9.06 7.37
CA LEU A 214 0.55 -8.81 7.78
C LEU A 214 1.57 -9.53 6.89
N ALA A 215 2.72 -8.89 6.65
CA ALA A 215 3.78 -9.43 5.81
C ALA A 215 5.14 -9.47 6.52
N ALA A 216 5.16 -9.31 7.85
CA ALA A 216 6.35 -9.40 8.69
C ALA A 216 6.11 -10.32 9.89
N VAL A 217 7.12 -11.06 10.32
CA VAL A 217 7.01 -12.04 11.41
C VAL A 217 6.90 -11.42 12.80
N GLN A 218 7.35 -10.18 12.97
CA GLN A 218 7.31 -9.44 14.23
C GLN A 218 7.02 -7.95 14.00
N MET A 219 6.45 -7.28 15.01
CA MET A 219 6.17 -5.86 14.97
C MET A 219 7.47 -5.05 14.88
N GLY A 220 7.57 -4.16 13.89
CA GLY A 220 8.76 -3.31 13.72
C GLY A 220 9.92 -3.96 12.95
N LEU A 221 9.72 -5.16 12.37
CA LEU A 221 10.58 -5.73 11.33
C LEU A 221 10.02 -5.46 9.93
N ILE A 222 10.89 -5.43 8.92
CA ILE A 222 10.45 -5.35 7.53
C ILE A 222 9.89 -6.71 7.07
N TYR A 223 10.65 -7.81 7.23
CA TYR A 223 10.25 -9.15 6.80
C TYR A 223 10.35 -10.19 7.93
N VAL A 224 11.57 -10.65 8.20
CA VAL A 224 11.86 -11.78 9.09
C VAL A 224 12.86 -11.40 10.17
N ASN A 225 12.93 -12.20 11.23
CA ASN A 225 13.97 -12.06 12.24
C ASN A 225 15.30 -12.64 11.69
N PRO A 226 16.39 -11.85 11.63
CA PRO A 226 17.66 -12.32 11.06
C PRO A 226 18.35 -13.41 11.91
N GLU A 227 18.02 -13.53 13.20
CA GLU A 227 18.51 -14.60 14.07
C GLU A 227 17.76 -15.93 13.85
N GLY A 228 16.63 -15.90 13.13
CA GLY A 228 15.74 -17.01 12.85
C GLY A 228 14.40 -16.93 13.62
N PRO A 229 13.44 -17.81 13.33
CA PRO A 229 12.09 -17.80 13.92
C PRO A 229 12.12 -17.71 15.44
N ASP A 230 11.55 -16.63 15.98
CA ASP A 230 11.47 -16.35 17.43
C ASP A 230 12.85 -16.33 18.12
N GLY A 231 13.89 -16.00 17.36
CA GLY A 231 15.30 -16.05 17.78
C GLY A 231 15.90 -17.45 17.80
N ASN A 232 15.27 -18.47 17.23
CA ASN A 232 15.86 -19.80 17.09
C ASN A 232 16.69 -19.88 15.80
N PRO A 233 18.00 -20.21 15.85
CA PRO A 233 18.89 -20.19 14.68
C PRO A 233 18.73 -21.45 13.81
N ASP A 234 17.51 -21.65 13.28
CA ASP A 234 17.18 -22.71 12.34
C ASP A 234 17.04 -22.14 10.92
N PRO A 235 18.02 -22.38 10.03
CA PRO A 235 17.98 -21.88 8.66
C PRO A 235 16.80 -22.40 7.83
N VAL A 236 16.34 -23.63 8.07
CA VAL A 236 15.24 -24.23 7.28
C VAL A 236 13.92 -23.59 7.70
N ALA A 237 13.67 -23.48 9.00
CA ALA A 237 12.49 -22.80 9.51
C ALA A 237 12.49 -21.30 9.13
N SER A 238 13.66 -20.66 9.11
CA SER A 238 13.80 -19.29 8.59
C SER A 238 13.44 -19.19 7.10
N GLY A 239 13.72 -20.21 6.30
CA GLY A 239 13.33 -20.27 4.88
C GLY A 239 11.82 -20.24 4.67
N GLU A 240 11.06 -20.87 5.57
CA GLU A 240 9.58 -20.82 5.54
C GLU A 240 9.06 -19.41 5.84
N ASP A 241 9.56 -18.77 6.90
CA ASP A 241 9.18 -17.39 7.25
C ASP A 241 9.57 -16.40 6.13
N VAL A 242 10.75 -16.56 5.52
CA VAL A 242 11.19 -15.75 4.36
C VAL A 242 10.22 -15.92 3.20
N ARG A 243 9.85 -17.16 2.86
CA ARG A 243 8.92 -17.43 1.76
C ARG A 243 7.55 -16.80 1.97
N VAL A 244 6.98 -17.01 3.15
CA VAL A 244 5.63 -16.50 3.48
C VAL A 244 5.61 -14.98 3.44
N THR A 245 6.60 -14.32 4.04
CA THR A 245 6.66 -12.86 4.10
C THR A 245 6.90 -12.25 2.73
N PHE A 246 7.87 -12.73 1.96
CA PHE A 246 8.13 -12.24 0.60
C PHE A 246 6.95 -12.46 -0.35
N ALA A 247 6.28 -13.62 -0.29
CA ALA A 247 5.08 -13.87 -1.08
C ALA A 247 3.94 -12.88 -0.75
N ARG A 248 3.75 -12.55 0.52
CA ARG A 248 2.79 -11.50 0.95
C ARG A 248 3.21 -10.09 0.55
N MET A 249 4.43 -9.90 0.08
CA MET A 249 4.90 -8.66 -0.54
C MET A 249 4.94 -8.76 -2.07
N GLY A 250 4.40 -9.83 -2.65
CA GLY A 250 4.33 -10.04 -4.09
C GLY A 250 5.65 -10.48 -4.73
N MET A 251 6.55 -11.11 -3.97
CA MET A 251 7.80 -11.69 -4.50
C MET A 251 7.73 -13.21 -4.49
N ASN A 252 8.09 -13.84 -5.60
CA ASN A 252 8.20 -15.31 -5.68
C ASN A 252 9.57 -15.80 -5.17
N ASP A 253 9.81 -17.12 -5.20
CA ASP A 253 11.04 -17.72 -4.67
C ASP A 253 12.30 -17.24 -5.40
N GLU A 254 12.25 -17.11 -6.72
CA GLU A 254 13.40 -16.65 -7.52
C GLU A 254 13.72 -15.17 -7.26
N GLU A 255 12.71 -14.32 -7.22
CA GLU A 255 12.82 -12.91 -6.86
C GLU A 255 13.36 -12.74 -5.44
N THR A 256 12.93 -13.59 -4.51
CA THR A 256 13.37 -13.60 -3.10
C THR A 256 14.85 -13.92 -2.98
N VAL A 257 15.30 -15.03 -3.59
CA VAL A 257 16.73 -15.40 -3.60
C VAL A 257 17.56 -14.30 -4.27
N ALA A 258 17.08 -13.75 -5.39
CA ALA A 258 17.77 -12.68 -6.10
C ALA A 258 17.92 -11.41 -5.25
N LEU A 259 16.87 -11.00 -4.54
CA LEU A 259 16.89 -9.82 -3.66
C LEU A 259 17.79 -10.00 -2.44
N VAL A 260 17.71 -11.14 -1.76
CA VAL A 260 18.52 -11.42 -0.56
C VAL A 260 19.99 -11.51 -0.95
N ALA A 261 20.34 -12.39 -1.89
CA ALA A 261 21.74 -12.55 -2.33
C ALA A 261 22.29 -11.28 -2.99
N GLY A 262 21.46 -10.57 -3.78
CA GLY A 262 21.87 -9.36 -4.46
C GLY A 262 22.09 -8.19 -3.51
N GLY A 263 21.20 -8.00 -2.53
CA GLY A 263 21.34 -6.98 -1.49
C GLY A 263 22.52 -7.23 -0.56
N HIS A 264 22.66 -8.45 -0.04
CA HIS A 264 23.74 -8.85 0.87
C HIS A 264 25.09 -9.08 0.17
N THR A 265 25.16 -8.86 -1.15
CA THR A 265 26.45 -8.67 -1.83
C THR A 265 27.14 -7.36 -1.38
N PHE A 266 26.43 -6.44 -0.73
CA PHE A 266 26.95 -5.13 -0.35
C PHE A 266 26.91 -4.87 1.16
N GLY A 267 27.92 -4.15 1.67
CA GLY A 267 27.94 -3.65 3.05
C GLY A 267 28.20 -4.70 4.13
N LYS A 268 27.74 -4.41 5.36
CA LYS A 268 27.92 -5.22 6.56
C LYS A 268 26.78 -4.99 7.56
N CYS A 269 26.66 -5.86 8.55
CA CYS A 269 25.86 -5.65 9.76
C CYS A 269 26.68 -4.97 10.87
N HIS A 270 26.00 -4.30 11.81
CA HIS A 270 26.62 -3.57 12.93
C HIS A 270 26.08 -4.02 14.30
N GLY A 271 26.99 -4.49 15.14
CA GLY A 271 26.75 -5.07 16.45
C GLY A 271 28.03 -5.04 17.30
N ALA A 272 28.73 -3.89 17.29
CA ALA A 272 30.06 -3.73 17.88
C ALA A 272 30.13 -3.97 19.40
N GLY A 273 29.00 -3.89 20.13
CA GLY A 273 28.98 -4.09 21.58
C GLY A 273 27.59 -4.10 22.19
N ASP A 274 27.54 -3.88 23.51
CA ASP A 274 26.33 -4.02 24.33
C ASP A 274 25.16 -3.14 23.83
N PRO A 275 24.03 -3.75 23.39
CA PRO A 275 22.88 -3.01 22.87
C PRO A 275 22.20 -2.14 23.93
N SER A 276 22.41 -2.39 25.23
CA SER A 276 21.88 -1.54 26.30
C SER A 276 22.50 -0.13 26.35
N LEU A 277 23.59 0.08 25.62
CA LEU A 277 24.25 1.38 25.45
C LEU A 277 23.65 2.20 24.30
N VAL A 278 22.68 1.66 23.56
CA VAL A 278 21.95 2.37 22.49
C VAL A 278 20.80 3.15 23.11
N GLY A 279 20.78 4.46 22.90
CA GLY A 279 19.72 5.35 23.37
C GLY A 279 18.39 5.18 22.61
N PRO A 280 17.37 5.97 22.99
CA PRO A 280 16.02 5.87 22.42
C PRO A 280 15.98 6.07 20.90
N GLU A 281 14.99 5.45 20.26
CA GLU A 281 14.58 5.65 18.88
C GLU A 281 14.13 7.11 18.60
N PRO A 282 14.09 7.57 17.33
CA PRO A 282 13.86 8.98 17.00
C PRO A 282 12.64 9.64 17.65
N GLU A 283 11.49 8.96 17.72
CA GLU A 283 10.27 9.52 18.34
C GLU A 283 10.35 9.63 19.87
N ALA A 284 11.29 8.92 20.50
CA ALA A 284 11.54 8.96 21.95
C ALA A 284 12.84 9.68 22.32
N ALA A 285 13.61 10.14 21.32
CA ALA A 285 14.89 10.80 21.54
C ALA A 285 14.72 12.21 22.12
N PRO A 286 15.70 12.70 22.92
CA PRO A 286 15.72 14.08 23.37
C PRO A 286 15.67 15.08 22.21
N ILE A 287 15.03 16.23 22.42
CA ILE A 287 14.81 17.24 21.37
C ILE A 287 16.11 17.72 20.72
N GLU A 288 17.21 17.77 21.48
CA GLU A 288 18.54 18.15 20.99
C GLU A 288 19.15 17.18 19.96
N GLU A 289 18.61 15.96 19.82
CA GLU A 289 19.00 15.03 18.75
C GLU A 289 18.37 15.41 17.40
N GLN A 290 17.45 16.40 17.38
CA GLN A 290 16.92 17.02 16.17
C GLN A 290 16.39 15.99 15.15
N GLY A 291 15.58 15.04 15.64
CA GLY A 291 14.96 13.98 14.84
C GLY A 291 15.88 12.81 14.46
N LEU A 292 17.07 12.72 15.07
CA LEU A 292 17.87 11.50 15.10
C LEU A 292 17.56 10.67 16.35
N GLY A 293 17.92 9.39 16.33
CA GLY A 293 17.77 8.46 17.47
C GLY A 293 18.91 7.45 17.55
N TRP A 294 18.77 6.44 18.41
CA TRP A 294 19.71 5.33 18.61
C TRP A 294 21.15 5.79 18.88
N LYS A 295 21.31 6.93 19.58
CA LYS A 295 22.62 7.43 19.95
C LYS A 295 23.29 6.45 20.91
N SER A 296 24.41 5.88 20.47
CA SER A 296 25.14 4.89 21.27
C SER A 296 26.21 5.55 22.15
N SER A 297 26.28 5.12 23.42
CA SER A 297 27.39 5.44 24.32
C SER A 297 28.51 4.39 24.28
N HIS A 298 28.42 3.38 23.41
CA HIS A 298 29.48 2.42 23.19
C HIS A 298 30.63 3.06 22.39
N GLY A 299 31.83 3.14 22.98
CA GLY A 299 32.99 3.76 22.34
C GLY A 299 32.67 5.19 21.86
N THR A 300 32.84 5.43 20.56
CA THR A 300 32.47 6.69 19.89
C THR A 300 31.02 6.75 19.40
N GLY A 301 30.31 5.61 19.43
CA GLY A 301 28.93 5.45 18.96
C GLY A 301 28.74 5.44 17.44
N LYS A 302 29.84 5.41 16.67
CA LYS A 302 29.87 5.48 15.21
C LYS A 302 31.13 4.80 14.66
N GLY A 303 31.21 4.63 13.34
CA GLY A 303 32.34 3.97 12.69
C GLY A 303 32.58 2.55 13.25
N PRO A 304 33.76 2.21 13.78
CA PRO A 304 34.04 0.87 14.31
C PRO A 304 33.18 0.50 15.54
N ASP A 305 32.57 1.47 16.22
CA ASP A 305 31.75 1.26 17.42
C ASP A 305 30.23 1.26 17.12
N THR A 306 29.85 1.15 15.84
CA THR A 306 28.45 1.23 15.41
C THR A 306 27.65 0.02 15.89
N ILE A 307 26.43 0.27 16.39
CA ILE A 307 25.45 -0.76 16.74
C ILE A 307 24.14 -0.43 16.03
N THR A 308 23.61 -1.38 15.27
CA THR A 308 22.34 -1.27 14.53
C THR A 308 21.44 -2.47 14.84
N SER A 309 21.71 -3.64 14.25
CA SER A 309 20.91 -4.86 14.45
C SER A 309 21.42 -5.72 15.60
N GLY A 310 22.66 -5.50 16.05
CA GLY A 310 23.35 -6.37 16.99
C GLY A 310 24.11 -7.52 16.31
N ILE A 311 23.89 -7.78 15.03
CA ILE A 311 24.71 -8.71 14.23
C ILE A 311 25.95 -7.95 13.72
N GLU A 312 27.13 -8.58 13.69
CA GLU A 312 28.38 -7.93 13.33
C GLU A 312 29.16 -8.69 12.25
N GLY A 313 29.52 -8.00 11.17
CA GLY A 313 30.38 -8.52 10.11
C GLY A 313 29.82 -8.32 8.72
N ALA A 314 30.66 -8.56 7.70
CA ALA A 314 30.26 -8.48 6.29
C ALA A 314 30.09 -9.89 5.71
N TRP A 315 29.27 -9.99 4.66
CA TRP A 315 28.97 -11.27 4.00
C TRP A 315 30.11 -11.79 3.13
N LYS A 316 30.94 -10.91 2.57
CA LYS A 316 31.97 -11.28 1.57
C LYS A 316 33.16 -10.28 1.51
N PRO A 317 34.30 -10.64 0.89
CA PRO A 317 35.57 -9.88 0.99
C PRO A 317 35.60 -8.48 0.41
N ASN A 318 34.77 -8.18 -0.61
CA ASN A 318 34.71 -6.88 -1.28
C ASN A 318 33.35 -6.19 -1.10
N PRO A 319 32.96 -5.72 0.11
CA PRO A 319 31.59 -5.26 0.39
C PRO A 319 31.07 -4.07 -0.43
N THR A 320 31.94 -3.39 -1.19
CA THR A 320 31.60 -2.21 -1.99
C THR A 320 31.65 -2.48 -3.49
N LYS A 321 31.56 -3.75 -3.91
CA LYS A 321 31.62 -4.15 -5.32
C LYS A 321 30.58 -5.21 -5.62
N TRP A 322 29.94 -5.13 -6.78
CA TRP A 322 29.14 -6.23 -7.32
C TRP A 322 30.06 -7.37 -7.78
N ASP A 323 29.87 -8.56 -7.23
CA ASP A 323 30.50 -9.79 -7.67
C ASP A 323 29.73 -11.00 -7.09
N MET A 324 30.17 -12.21 -7.42
CA MET A 324 29.54 -13.45 -6.92
C MET A 324 30.00 -13.85 -5.51
N GLY A 325 30.69 -12.97 -4.77
CA GLY A 325 31.35 -13.32 -3.52
C GLY A 325 30.38 -13.81 -2.44
N TYR A 326 29.17 -13.25 -2.35
CA TYR A 326 28.14 -13.71 -1.42
C TYR A 326 27.82 -15.20 -1.63
N LEU A 327 27.40 -15.59 -2.83
CA LEU A 327 27.04 -16.97 -3.14
C LEU A 327 28.25 -17.91 -3.12
N LYS A 328 29.43 -17.43 -3.55
CA LYS A 328 30.68 -18.22 -3.48
C LYS A 328 31.02 -18.59 -2.04
N VAL A 329 31.04 -17.62 -1.14
CA VAL A 329 31.36 -17.84 0.28
C VAL A 329 30.28 -18.72 0.94
N LEU A 330 28.99 -18.45 0.66
CA LEU A 330 27.86 -19.23 1.18
C LEU A 330 28.02 -20.74 0.96
N PHE A 331 28.44 -21.14 -0.24
CA PHE A 331 28.58 -22.54 -0.64
C PHE A 331 30.00 -23.12 -0.48
N LYS A 332 31.06 -22.29 -0.41
CA LYS A 332 32.46 -22.76 -0.27
C LYS A 332 32.78 -23.23 1.15
N TYR A 333 32.22 -22.58 2.17
CA TYR A 333 32.61 -22.79 3.56
C TYR A 333 31.53 -23.48 4.38
N GLU A 334 31.94 -24.19 5.43
CA GLU A 334 31.04 -24.62 6.50
C GLU A 334 30.84 -23.50 7.53
N TRP A 335 29.68 -23.46 8.17
CA TRP A 335 29.28 -22.37 9.05
C TRP A 335 29.24 -22.82 10.52
N GLU A 336 29.73 -21.98 11.44
CA GLU A 336 29.53 -22.14 12.90
C GLU A 336 28.63 -21.06 13.45
N LEU A 337 27.65 -21.49 14.26
CA LEU A 337 26.85 -20.60 15.09
C LEU A 337 27.73 -20.01 16.20
N VAL A 338 27.74 -18.69 16.28
CA VAL A 338 28.45 -17.91 17.30
C VAL A 338 27.54 -16.82 17.84
N LYS A 339 28.02 -16.13 18.89
CA LYS A 339 27.43 -14.87 19.36
C LYS A 339 28.26 -13.70 18.87
N SER A 340 27.59 -12.67 18.37
CA SER A 340 28.19 -11.38 18.02
C SER A 340 28.73 -10.67 19.28
N PRO A 341 29.53 -9.60 19.15
CA PRO A 341 29.93 -8.77 20.30
C PRO A 341 28.73 -8.18 21.07
N ALA A 342 27.59 -7.98 20.41
CA ALA A 342 26.33 -7.55 21.03
C ALA A 342 25.48 -8.71 21.59
N GLY A 343 25.88 -9.96 21.41
CA GLY A 343 25.18 -11.15 21.91
C GLY A 343 24.09 -11.71 20.98
N ALA A 344 23.98 -11.21 19.75
CA ALA A 344 23.08 -11.76 18.73
C ALA A 344 23.62 -13.07 18.13
N GLN A 345 22.73 -13.94 17.67
CA GLN A 345 23.08 -15.18 16.96
C GLN A 345 23.45 -14.88 15.52
N GLN A 346 24.62 -15.37 15.12
CA GLN A 346 25.10 -15.23 13.75
C GLN A 346 26.01 -16.40 13.40
N TRP A 347 26.35 -16.51 12.12
CA TRP A 347 27.17 -17.60 11.62
C TRP A 347 28.46 -17.06 11.04
N LEU A 348 29.60 -17.67 11.40
CA LEU A 348 30.90 -17.36 10.81
C LEU A 348 31.40 -18.53 9.98
N ALA A 349 32.02 -18.22 8.84
CA ALA A 349 32.66 -19.22 8.00
C ALA A 349 33.85 -19.87 8.73
N LYS A 350 33.99 -21.20 8.60
CA LYS A 350 35.10 -21.98 9.14
C LYS A 350 36.24 -22.08 8.14
N ASP A 351 37.47 -22.18 8.65
CA ASP A 351 38.67 -22.49 7.86
C ASP A 351 38.83 -21.60 6.61
N VAL A 352 38.56 -20.29 6.78
CA VAL A 352 38.51 -19.30 5.71
C VAL A 352 39.89 -19.08 5.12
N GLU A 353 39.98 -19.07 3.78
CA GLU A 353 41.22 -18.80 3.08
C GLU A 353 41.52 -17.30 3.08
N GLU A 354 42.80 -16.94 3.03
CA GLU A 354 43.25 -15.54 3.15
C GLU A 354 42.64 -14.59 2.11
N GLU A 355 42.29 -15.11 0.92
CA GLU A 355 41.63 -14.37 -0.16
C GLU A 355 40.14 -14.10 0.10
N ASP A 356 39.50 -14.91 0.96
CA ASP A 356 38.09 -14.80 1.33
C ASP A 356 37.87 -14.16 2.71
N MET A 357 38.96 -13.71 3.35
CA MET A 357 38.87 -12.89 4.55
C MET A 357 38.43 -11.46 4.21
N VAL A 358 37.52 -10.91 5.00
CA VAL A 358 37.01 -9.54 4.86
C VAL A 358 37.95 -8.58 5.59
N VAL A 359 38.39 -7.52 4.91
CA VAL A 359 39.11 -6.42 5.57
C VAL A 359 38.14 -5.64 6.46
N ASP A 360 38.58 -5.16 7.63
CA ASP A 360 37.71 -4.35 8.50
C ASP A 360 37.31 -3.02 7.83
N ALA A 361 36.10 -2.53 8.14
CA ALA A 361 35.51 -1.36 7.49
C ALA A 361 36.25 -0.03 7.77
N HIS A 362 36.98 0.04 8.89
CA HIS A 362 37.69 1.25 9.33
C HIS A 362 39.17 1.02 9.65
N ASP A 363 39.62 -0.23 9.73
CA ASP A 363 41.02 -0.60 10.01
C ASP A 363 41.55 -1.64 8.99
N PRO A 364 42.22 -1.21 7.92
CA PRO A 364 42.68 -2.12 6.87
C PRO A 364 43.74 -3.14 7.32
N SER A 365 44.29 -3.00 8.53
CA SER A 365 45.22 -3.98 9.11
C SER A 365 44.53 -5.21 9.70
N LYS A 366 43.21 -5.13 9.92
CA LYS A 366 42.40 -6.23 10.48
C LYS A 366 41.70 -7.00 9.39
N LYS A 367 41.67 -8.32 9.57
CA LYS A 367 40.93 -9.27 8.73
C LYS A 367 39.95 -10.07 9.57
N LEU A 368 38.73 -10.19 9.07
CA LEU A 368 37.59 -10.82 9.71
C LEU A 368 37.05 -11.94 8.82
N ARG A 369 36.45 -12.95 9.45
CA ARG A 369 35.78 -14.03 8.73
C ARG A 369 34.45 -13.51 8.17
N PRO A 370 34.01 -13.96 6.97
CA PRO A 370 32.67 -13.70 6.49
C PRO A 370 31.60 -14.15 7.48
N MET A 371 30.52 -13.37 7.54
CA MET A 371 29.37 -13.57 8.42
C MET A 371 28.09 -13.80 7.61
N MET A 372 27.24 -14.71 8.08
CA MET A 372 25.89 -14.92 7.56
C MET A 372 24.88 -14.87 8.71
N THR A 373 23.69 -14.35 8.44
CA THR A 373 22.53 -14.46 9.33
C THR A 373 21.89 -15.85 9.21
N THR A 374 20.98 -16.20 10.13
CA THR A 374 20.20 -17.45 9.98
C THR A 374 19.33 -17.39 8.73
N ALA A 375 18.79 -16.21 8.40
CA ALA A 375 18.02 -16.01 7.17
C ALA A 375 18.88 -16.18 5.91
N ASP A 376 20.13 -15.74 5.91
CA ASP A 376 21.06 -15.98 4.79
C ASP A 376 21.31 -17.46 4.55
N LEU A 377 21.52 -18.22 5.64
CA LEU A 377 21.74 -19.65 5.55
C LEU A 377 20.52 -20.41 4.99
N SER A 378 19.31 -19.85 5.07
CA SER A 378 18.13 -20.44 4.45
C SER A 378 18.32 -20.63 2.93
N LEU A 379 19.04 -19.73 2.25
CA LEU A 379 19.34 -19.85 0.81
C LEU A 379 20.18 -21.08 0.46
N ARG A 380 20.87 -21.67 1.44
CA ARG A 380 21.67 -22.89 1.28
C ARG A 380 20.96 -24.15 1.80
N TYR A 381 20.17 -24.05 2.86
CA TYR A 381 19.63 -25.23 3.55
C TYR A 381 18.15 -25.47 3.28
N ASP A 382 17.39 -24.45 2.87
CA ASP A 382 16.00 -24.63 2.46
C ASP A 382 15.93 -25.37 1.11
N PRO A 383 15.14 -26.46 0.99
CA PRO A 383 15.11 -27.31 -0.20
C PRO A 383 14.54 -26.62 -1.46
N ILE A 384 13.87 -25.47 -1.32
CA ILE A 384 13.33 -24.70 -2.44
C ILE A 384 14.35 -23.63 -2.87
N TYR A 385 15.00 -22.93 -1.92
CA TYR A 385 15.96 -21.87 -2.23
C TYR A 385 17.35 -22.37 -2.62
N GLU A 386 17.79 -23.51 -2.09
CA GLU A 386 19.09 -24.10 -2.41
C GLU A 386 19.32 -24.27 -3.92
N PRO A 387 18.41 -24.93 -4.69
CA PRO A 387 18.65 -25.15 -6.11
C PRO A 387 18.67 -23.83 -6.91
N ILE A 388 17.90 -22.82 -6.50
CA ILE A 388 17.89 -21.49 -7.13
C ILE A 388 19.22 -20.79 -6.86
N SER A 389 19.68 -20.79 -5.60
CA SER A 389 20.93 -20.16 -5.18
C SER A 389 22.15 -20.80 -5.85
N ARG A 390 22.15 -22.12 -6.00
CA ARG A 390 23.19 -22.86 -6.72
C ARG A 390 23.17 -22.55 -8.22
N ARG A 391 21.98 -22.48 -8.84
CA ARG A 391 21.82 -22.07 -10.24
C ARG A 391 22.38 -20.66 -10.46
N PHE A 392 22.09 -19.71 -9.59
CA PHE A 392 22.63 -18.35 -9.67
C PHE A 392 24.15 -18.30 -9.47
N LEU A 393 24.71 -19.12 -8.58
CA LEU A 393 26.17 -19.24 -8.42
C LEU A 393 26.84 -19.72 -9.72
N GLU A 394 26.22 -20.69 -10.41
CA GLU A 394 26.71 -21.25 -11.67
C GLU A 394 26.45 -20.33 -12.88
N ASN A 395 25.45 -19.44 -12.80
CA ASN A 395 24.99 -18.56 -13.88
C ASN A 395 24.95 -17.08 -13.44
N PRO A 396 26.11 -16.40 -13.29
CA PRO A 396 26.17 -15.02 -12.79
C PRO A 396 25.34 -14.00 -13.57
N GLN A 397 25.19 -14.19 -14.88
CA GLN A 397 24.41 -13.28 -15.72
C GLN A 397 22.91 -13.41 -15.49
N GLU A 398 22.43 -14.63 -15.20
CA GLU A 398 21.04 -14.89 -14.85
C GLU A 398 20.72 -14.27 -13.49
N PHE A 399 21.60 -14.45 -12.50
CA PHE A 399 21.48 -13.80 -11.20
C PHE A 399 21.43 -12.27 -11.31
N ALA A 400 22.30 -11.68 -12.12
CA ALA A 400 22.32 -10.23 -12.33
C ALA A 400 21.01 -9.71 -12.95
N ASP A 401 20.44 -10.40 -13.94
CA ASP A 401 19.16 -10.03 -14.55
C ASP A 401 17.99 -10.19 -13.56
N ALA A 402 17.94 -11.32 -12.85
CA ALA A 402 16.92 -11.60 -11.84
C ALA A 402 16.94 -10.54 -10.72
N PHE A 403 18.13 -10.18 -10.21
CA PHE A 403 18.26 -9.14 -9.20
C PHE A 403 17.88 -7.76 -9.75
N ALA A 404 18.27 -7.42 -10.98
CA ALA A 404 17.93 -6.12 -11.58
C ALA A 404 16.41 -5.94 -11.71
N ARG A 405 15.72 -6.99 -12.15
CA ARG A 405 14.26 -7.01 -12.31
C ARG A 405 13.53 -7.04 -10.97
N ALA A 406 13.97 -7.86 -10.02
CA ALA A 406 13.37 -7.95 -8.69
C ALA A 406 13.58 -6.65 -7.89
N TRP A 407 14.74 -6.01 -7.99
CA TRP A 407 15.01 -4.69 -7.41
C TRP A 407 14.11 -3.61 -8.00
N PHE A 408 13.92 -3.60 -9.32
CA PHE A 408 13.02 -2.65 -9.98
C PHE A 408 11.56 -2.87 -9.55
N LYS A 409 11.10 -4.13 -9.51
CA LYS A 409 9.77 -4.48 -9.00
C LYS A 409 9.59 -4.03 -7.55
N LEU A 410 10.51 -4.38 -6.66
CA LEU A 410 10.49 -3.97 -5.26
C LEU A 410 10.26 -2.47 -5.13
N THR A 411 11.06 -1.69 -5.85
CA THR A 411 11.13 -0.24 -5.68
C THR A 411 10.00 0.50 -6.39
N HIS A 412 9.23 -0.16 -7.26
CA HIS A 412 8.19 0.50 -8.07
C HIS A 412 6.81 -0.20 -8.01
N ARG A 413 6.65 -1.31 -7.28
CA ARG A 413 5.40 -2.10 -7.20
C ARG A 413 4.18 -1.33 -6.70
N ASP A 414 4.39 -0.24 -5.97
CA ASP A 414 3.36 0.63 -5.40
C ASP A 414 3.15 1.94 -6.19
N MET A 415 3.78 2.06 -7.36
CA MET A 415 3.59 3.20 -8.25
C MET A 415 2.41 3.02 -9.21
N GLY A 416 1.78 1.85 -9.26
CA GLY A 416 0.71 1.53 -10.20
C GLY A 416 1.18 1.51 -11.66
N PRO A 417 0.34 1.96 -12.62
CA PRO A 417 0.63 1.79 -14.03
C PRO A 417 1.79 2.69 -14.49
N LYS A 418 2.49 2.23 -15.54
CA LYS A 418 3.66 2.89 -16.13
C LYS A 418 3.39 4.33 -16.59
N ALA A 419 2.15 4.71 -16.85
CA ALA A 419 1.75 6.10 -17.12
C ALA A 419 2.17 7.09 -16.01
N ARG A 420 2.35 6.61 -14.77
CA ARG A 420 2.81 7.42 -13.63
C ARG A 420 4.33 7.55 -13.53
N TYR A 421 5.09 6.83 -14.36
CA TYR A 421 6.55 6.74 -14.22
C TYR A 421 7.20 7.87 -15.01
N LEU A 422 8.02 8.65 -14.32
CA LEU A 422 8.64 9.86 -14.87
C LEU A 422 10.16 9.68 -15.01
N GLY A 423 10.72 10.34 -16.02
CA GLY A 423 12.17 10.44 -16.22
C GLY A 423 12.70 9.59 -17.38
N PRO A 424 13.96 9.85 -17.80
CA PRO A 424 14.55 9.25 -18.99
C PRO A 424 15.03 7.79 -18.80
N GLU A 425 15.06 7.29 -17.56
CA GLU A 425 15.56 5.94 -17.23
C GLU A 425 14.44 4.92 -17.01
N VAL A 426 13.18 5.27 -17.32
CA VAL A 426 12.05 4.35 -17.24
C VAL A 426 12.26 3.22 -18.26
N PRO A 427 12.28 1.94 -17.84
CA PRO A 427 12.45 0.82 -18.75
C PRO A 427 11.40 0.80 -19.86
N ALA A 428 11.81 0.48 -21.08
CA ALA A 428 10.91 0.39 -22.23
C ALA A 428 9.97 -0.82 -22.15
N GLU A 429 10.41 -1.92 -21.54
CA GLU A 429 9.60 -3.13 -21.33
C GLU A 429 8.40 -2.84 -20.43
N ASP A 430 7.24 -3.44 -20.75
CA ASP A 430 6.06 -3.43 -19.89
C ASP A 430 6.06 -4.72 -19.07
N LEU A 431 6.10 -4.58 -17.74
CA LEU A 431 6.15 -5.73 -16.83
C LEU A 431 4.75 -6.03 -16.34
N VAL A 432 4.40 -7.33 -16.23
CA VAL A 432 3.04 -7.76 -15.90
C VAL A 432 2.52 -7.20 -14.58
N TRP A 433 3.38 -7.04 -13.57
CA TRP A 433 3.01 -6.49 -12.26
C TRP A 433 2.71 -4.98 -12.28
N GLN A 434 2.97 -4.29 -13.40
CA GLN A 434 2.56 -2.89 -13.63
C GLN A 434 1.12 -2.79 -14.15
N ASP A 435 0.42 -3.93 -14.26
CA ASP A 435 -0.94 -4.04 -14.80
C ASP A 435 -1.09 -3.30 -16.16
N PRO A 436 -0.25 -3.60 -17.17
CA PRO A 436 -0.10 -2.78 -18.37
C PRO A 436 -1.41 -2.63 -19.15
N LEU A 437 -1.54 -1.49 -19.84
CA LEU A 437 -2.68 -1.18 -20.69
C LEU A 437 -2.19 -0.93 -22.12
N PRO A 438 -2.95 -1.36 -23.16
CA PRO A 438 -2.61 -1.00 -24.52
C PRO A 438 -2.79 0.52 -24.73
N PRO A 439 -1.98 1.15 -25.60
CA PRO A 439 -2.13 2.56 -25.92
C PRO A 439 -3.43 2.84 -26.70
N VAL A 440 -3.92 4.07 -26.64
CA VAL A 440 -4.99 4.54 -27.52
C VAL A 440 -4.39 4.77 -28.92
N ASP A 441 -4.87 4.03 -29.93
CA ASP A 441 -4.40 4.10 -31.32
C ASP A 441 -5.46 4.63 -32.30
N HIS A 442 -6.59 5.11 -31.79
CA HIS A 442 -7.71 5.62 -32.57
C HIS A 442 -8.17 7.01 -32.08
N PRO A 443 -8.84 7.81 -32.93
CA PRO A 443 -9.53 9.02 -32.48
C PRO A 443 -10.59 8.72 -31.41
N LEU A 444 -10.65 9.56 -30.38
CA LEU A 444 -11.62 9.44 -29.29
C LEU A 444 -13.03 9.93 -29.71
N VAL A 445 -14.04 9.42 -29.02
CA VAL A 445 -15.41 9.92 -29.11
C VAL A 445 -15.50 11.35 -28.56
N ASP A 446 -16.40 12.16 -29.12
CA ASP A 446 -16.71 13.51 -28.61
C ASP A 446 -17.99 13.53 -27.78
N GLU A 447 -18.39 14.72 -27.32
CA GLU A 447 -19.61 14.90 -26.49
C GLU A 447 -20.89 14.48 -27.21
N GLN A 448 -20.98 14.64 -28.53
CA GLN A 448 -22.18 14.26 -29.30
C GLN A 448 -22.26 12.73 -29.44
N ASP A 449 -21.12 12.09 -29.69
CA ASP A 449 -21.01 10.64 -29.70
C ASP A 449 -21.37 10.06 -28.33
N ALA A 450 -20.85 10.64 -27.24
CA ALA A 450 -21.16 10.24 -25.88
C ALA A 450 -22.67 10.37 -25.57
N ALA A 451 -23.30 11.49 -25.94
CA ALA A 451 -24.74 11.68 -25.75
C ALA A 451 -25.58 10.64 -26.52
N ARG A 452 -25.19 10.32 -27.76
CA ARG A 452 -25.85 9.27 -28.56
C ARG A 452 -25.72 7.90 -27.93
N LEU A 453 -24.51 7.55 -27.47
CA LEU A 453 -24.23 6.28 -26.81
C LEU A 453 -24.97 6.14 -25.48
N LYS A 454 -25.02 7.19 -24.65
CA LYS A 454 -25.83 7.21 -23.42
C LYS A 454 -27.30 6.88 -23.71
N LYS A 455 -27.87 7.48 -24.77
CA LYS A 455 -29.24 7.18 -25.19
C LYS A 455 -29.41 5.72 -25.62
N GLN A 456 -28.51 5.21 -26.48
CA GLN A 456 -28.56 3.81 -26.93
C GLN A 456 -28.48 2.82 -25.77
N VAL A 457 -27.61 3.09 -24.79
CA VAL A 457 -27.50 2.27 -23.58
C VAL A 457 -28.81 2.28 -22.77
N LEU A 458 -29.42 3.44 -22.56
CA LEU A 458 -30.69 3.53 -21.83
C LEU A 458 -31.86 2.85 -22.58
N ASP A 459 -31.81 2.84 -23.91
CA ASP A 459 -32.81 2.18 -24.77
C ASP A 459 -32.57 0.66 -24.90
N SER A 460 -31.46 0.12 -24.36
CA SER A 460 -31.07 -1.31 -24.49
C SER A 460 -31.91 -2.28 -23.66
N GLY A 461 -32.71 -1.77 -22.71
CA GLY A 461 -33.48 -2.57 -21.76
C GLY A 461 -32.72 -2.99 -20.50
N LEU A 462 -31.45 -2.56 -20.35
CA LEU A 462 -30.73 -2.65 -19.08
C LEU A 462 -31.30 -1.66 -18.06
N SER A 463 -31.44 -2.09 -16.82
CA SER A 463 -31.94 -1.27 -15.71
C SER A 463 -30.87 -0.30 -15.18
N VAL A 464 -31.31 0.75 -14.48
CA VAL A 464 -30.40 1.67 -13.76
C VAL A 464 -29.49 0.89 -12.80
N ALA A 465 -30.05 -0.07 -12.06
CA ALA A 465 -29.33 -0.90 -11.11
C ALA A 465 -28.21 -1.72 -11.77
N GLU A 466 -28.49 -2.36 -12.92
CA GLU A 466 -27.48 -3.13 -13.67
C GLU A 466 -26.33 -2.23 -14.14
N LEU A 467 -26.64 -1.07 -14.73
CA LEU A 467 -25.63 -0.15 -15.27
C LEU A 467 -24.76 0.47 -14.16
N VAL A 468 -25.38 0.90 -13.07
CA VAL A 468 -24.68 1.47 -11.91
C VAL A 468 -23.81 0.41 -11.23
N SER A 469 -24.34 -0.79 -11.00
CA SER A 469 -23.61 -1.87 -10.34
C SER A 469 -22.40 -2.32 -11.16
N THR A 470 -22.52 -2.45 -12.48
CA THR A 470 -21.39 -2.84 -13.35
C THR A 470 -20.31 -1.75 -13.40
N ALA A 471 -20.69 -0.47 -13.53
CA ALA A 471 -19.73 0.63 -13.50
C ALA A 471 -19.02 0.73 -12.14
N TRP A 472 -19.77 0.60 -11.04
CA TRP A 472 -19.21 0.58 -9.69
C TRP A 472 -18.29 -0.62 -9.46
N ALA A 473 -18.71 -1.83 -9.83
CA ALA A 473 -17.90 -3.03 -9.72
C ALA A 473 -16.56 -2.90 -10.46
N SER A 474 -16.55 -2.23 -11.62
CA SER A 474 -15.32 -1.99 -12.37
C SER A 474 -14.41 -1.00 -11.65
N ALA A 475 -14.93 0.18 -11.30
CA ALA A 475 -14.13 1.26 -10.72
C ALA A 475 -13.69 1.00 -9.28
N SER A 476 -14.53 0.33 -8.47
CA SER A 476 -14.31 0.10 -7.05
C SER A 476 -13.16 -0.86 -6.76
N THR A 477 -12.60 -1.56 -7.75
CA THR A 477 -11.36 -2.33 -7.57
C THR A 477 -10.14 -1.46 -7.30
N PHE A 478 -10.22 -0.16 -7.61
CA PHE A 478 -9.12 0.77 -7.36
C PHE A 478 -8.75 0.82 -5.88
N ARG A 479 -7.44 0.91 -5.63
CA ARG A 479 -6.91 1.26 -4.31
C ARG A 479 -5.78 2.29 -4.44
N GLY A 480 -5.91 3.38 -3.70
CA GLY A 480 -5.02 4.52 -3.70
C GLY A 480 -3.70 4.26 -3.00
N SER A 481 -3.55 3.14 -2.28
CA SER A 481 -2.32 2.73 -1.63
C SER A 481 -1.22 2.43 -2.66
N ASP A 482 -1.48 1.52 -3.60
CA ASP A 482 -0.53 1.12 -4.66
C ASP A 482 -0.95 1.50 -6.08
N LYS A 483 -2.08 2.22 -6.22
CA LYS A 483 -2.64 2.72 -7.48
C LYS A 483 -3.04 1.61 -8.46
N ARG A 484 -3.31 0.40 -7.96
CA ARG A 484 -3.84 -0.73 -8.77
C ARG A 484 -5.36 -0.71 -8.86
N GLY A 485 -5.90 -1.47 -9.81
CA GLY A 485 -7.33 -1.58 -10.08
C GLY A 485 -7.93 -0.36 -10.79
N GLY A 486 -9.25 -0.30 -10.87
CA GLY A 486 -10.00 0.75 -11.55
C GLY A 486 -10.74 0.27 -12.80
N ALA A 487 -11.38 1.22 -13.49
CA ALA A 487 -12.23 0.96 -14.65
C ALA A 487 -11.46 0.86 -15.98
N ASN A 488 -10.28 1.49 -16.08
CA ASN A 488 -9.41 1.44 -17.24
C ASN A 488 -8.87 0.02 -17.44
N GLY A 489 -8.84 -0.43 -18.69
CA GLY A 489 -8.57 -1.82 -19.05
C GLY A 489 -9.81 -2.72 -19.13
N ALA A 490 -10.97 -2.30 -18.61
CA ALA A 490 -12.19 -3.11 -18.52
C ALA A 490 -11.91 -4.53 -17.96
N ARG A 491 -11.03 -4.62 -16.95
CA ARG A 491 -10.60 -5.92 -16.38
C ARG A 491 -11.73 -6.69 -15.72
N ILE A 492 -12.84 -6.02 -15.40
CA ILE A 492 -14.08 -6.66 -14.96
C ILE A 492 -14.59 -7.76 -15.93
N ARG A 493 -14.25 -7.69 -17.23
CA ARG A 493 -14.62 -8.73 -18.20
C ARG A 493 -13.63 -9.90 -18.27
N LEU A 494 -12.49 -9.80 -17.60
CA LEU A 494 -11.39 -10.76 -17.65
C LEU A 494 -11.37 -11.60 -16.36
N ALA A 495 -10.65 -12.72 -16.40
CA ALA A 495 -10.38 -13.47 -15.18
C ALA A 495 -9.35 -12.71 -14.32
N PRO A 496 -9.52 -12.66 -12.99
CA PRO A 496 -10.57 -13.36 -12.23
C PRO A 496 -11.86 -12.56 -12.02
N GLN A 497 -11.86 -11.23 -12.28
CA GLN A 497 -12.96 -10.34 -11.87
C GLN A 497 -14.33 -10.72 -12.41
N LYS A 498 -14.41 -11.26 -13.63
CA LYS A 498 -15.67 -11.69 -14.24
C LYS A 498 -16.34 -12.84 -13.50
N ASP A 499 -15.56 -13.61 -12.73
CA ASP A 499 -15.96 -14.83 -12.03
C ASP A 499 -16.20 -14.60 -10.53
N TRP A 500 -15.90 -13.40 -10.00
CA TRP A 500 -16.11 -13.06 -8.60
C TRP A 500 -17.60 -13.07 -8.21
N GLU A 501 -17.90 -13.64 -7.05
CA GLU A 501 -19.27 -13.75 -6.54
C GLU A 501 -19.93 -12.37 -6.39
N VAL A 502 -19.18 -11.40 -5.85
CA VAL A 502 -19.65 -10.02 -5.63
C VAL A 502 -20.10 -9.32 -6.94
N ASN A 503 -19.58 -9.77 -8.08
CA ASN A 503 -19.87 -9.20 -9.40
C ASN A 503 -21.05 -9.89 -10.11
N GLU A 504 -21.67 -10.90 -9.49
CA GLU A 504 -22.84 -11.60 -10.03
C GLU A 504 -22.64 -12.07 -11.48
N PRO A 505 -21.76 -13.07 -11.73
CA PRO A 505 -21.23 -13.37 -13.07
C PRO A 505 -22.26 -13.52 -14.19
N GLN A 506 -23.45 -14.05 -13.88
CA GLN A 506 -24.54 -14.17 -14.86
C GLN A 506 -25.14 -12.81 -15.25
N GLN A 507 -25.38 -11.93 -14.28
CA GLN A 507 -25.86 -10.57 -14.52
C GLN A 507 -24.78 -9.75 -15.24
N LEU A 508 -23.53 -9.85 -14.78
CA LEU A 508 -22.40 -9.17 -15.41
C LEU A 508 -22.24 -9.59 -16.88
N ALA A 509 -22.28 -10.89 -17.18
CA ALA A 509 -22.18 -11.39 -18.55
C ALA A 509 -23.30 -10.84 -19.47
N LYS A 510 -24.53 -10.71 -18.95
CA LYS A 510 -25.65 -10.08 -19.68
C LYS A 510 -25.36 -8.61 -19.99
N VAL A 511 -24.92 -7.84 -18.99
CA VAL A 511 -24.61 -6.41 -19.14
C VAL A 511 -23.46 -6.23 -20.13
N LEU A 512 -22.33 -6.90 -19.91
CA LEU A 512 -21.16 -6.81 -20.77
C LEU A 512 -21.49 -7.22 -22.21
N GLY A 513 -22.21 -8.33 -22.42
CA GLY A 513 -22.61 -8.75 -23.77
C GLY A 513 -23.56 -7.78 -24.48
N THR A 514 -24.28 -6.94 -23.75
CA THR A 514 -25.11 -5.87 -24.33
C THR A 514 -24.26 -4.65 -24.67
N LEU A 515 -23.38 -4.23 -23.75
CA LEU A 515 -22.45 -3.12 -24.00
C LEU A 515 -21.48 -3.44 -25.15
N GLU A 516 -20.95 -4.65 -25.23
CA GLU A 516 -20.11 -5.09 -26.36
C GLU A 516 -20.83 -4.99 -27.70
N LYS A 517 -22.12 -5.31 -27.77
CA LYS A 517 -22.89 -5.13 -29.01
C LYS A 517 -23.00 -3.65 -29.38
N THR A 518 -23.33 -2.79 -28.42
CA THR A 518 -23.38 -1.33 -28.62
C THR A 518 -22.01 -0.77 -29.06
N GLN A 519 -20.92 -1.22 -28.44
CA GLN A 519 -19.55 -0.87 -28.81
C GLN A 519 -19.26 -1.25 -30.27
N GLN A 520 -19.52 -2.51 -30.63
CA GLN A 520 -19.24 -3.01 -31.98
C GLN A 520 -20.10 -2.34 -33.04
N GLU A 521 -21.37 -2.05 -32.75
CA GLU A 521 -22.27 -1.33 -33.65
C GLU A 521 -21.80 0.11 -33.86
N PHE A 522 -21.42 0.81 -32.78
CA PHE A 522 -20.84 2.14 -32.85
C PHE A 522 -19.56 2.12 -33.71
N ASN A 523 -18.58 1.29 -33.37
CA ASN A 523 -17.28 1.23 -34.05
C ASN A 523 -17.44 0.88 -35.54
N ARG A 524 -18.35 -0.05 -35.91
CA ARG A 524 -18.63 -0.39 -37.32
C ARG A 524 -19.34 0.73 -38.08
N SER A 525 -20.11 1.58 -37.40
CA SER A 525 -20.83 2.69 -38.04
C SER A 525 -19.95 3.93 -38.29
N GLN A 526 -18.77 4.02 -37.68
CA GLN A 526 -17.88 5.16 -37.83
C GLN A 526 -17.09 5.08 -39.15
N SER A 527 -17.18 6.13 -39.97
CA SER A 527 -16.37 6.29 -41.19
C SER A 527 -15.02 6.98 -40.94
N GLY A 528 -14.86 7.69 -39.82
CA GLY A 528 -13.66 8.45 -39.47
C GLY A 528 -12.64 7.71 -38.61
N GLY A 529 -12.79 6.40 -38.42
CA GLY A 529 -11.90 5.59 -37.58
C GLY A 529 -12.03 5.82 -36.08
N LYS A 530 -12.92 6.73 -35.63
CA LYS A 530 -13.29 6.89 -34.21
C LYS A 530 -13.78 5.55 -33.66
N GLN A 531 -13.39 5.24 -32.43
CA GLN A 531 -13.87 4.06 -31.70
C GLN A 531 -14.15 4.41 -30.25
N ILE A 532 -14.94 3.56 -29.59
CA ILE A 532 -15.09 3.53 -28.14
C ILE A 532 -14.63 2.17 -27.60
N SER A 533 -13.90 2.19 -26.50
CA SER A 533 -13.53 0.99 -25.74
C SER A 533 -14.69 0.49 -24.89
N LEU A 534 -14.65 -0.77 -24.48
CA LEU A 534 -15.62 -1.32 -23.56
C LEU A 534 -15.44 -0.69 -22.17
N ALA A 535 -14.20 -0.39 -21.78
CA ALA A 535 -13.89 0.34 -20.55
C ALA A 535 -14.60 1.69 -20.47
N ASP A 536 -14.53 2.50 -21.52
CA ASP A 536 -15.26 3.77 -21.59
C ASP A 536 -16.76 3.55 -21.63
N LEU A 537 -17.25 2.54 -22.36
CA LEU A 537 -18.68 2.28 -22.46
C LEU A 537 -19.31 1.82 -21.13
N ILE A 538 -18.58 1.05 -20.30
CA ILE A 538 -19.01 0.68 -18.94
C ILE A 538 -19.19 1.93 -18.08
N VAL A 539 -18.20 2.84 -18.06
CA VAL A 539 -18.27 4.08 -17.27
C VAL A 539 -19.36 5.01 -17.80
N LEU A 540 -19.44 5.16 -19.13
CA LEU A 540 -20.45 5.99 -19.80
C LEU A 540 -21.87 5.50 -19.50
N ALA A 541 -22.07 4.17 -19.47
CA ALA A 541 -23.34 3.55 -19.13
C ALA A 541 -23.77 3.86 -17.69
N GLY A 542 -22.83 3.77 -16.74
CA GLY A 542 -23.07 4.21 -15.36
C GLY A 542 -23.44 5.69 -15.27
N CYS A 543 -22.74 6.57 -16.01
CA CYS A 543 -23.08 7.99 -16.10
C CYS A 543 -24.50 8.21 -16.64
N ALA A 544 -24.88 7.51 -17.71
CA ALA A 544 -26.23 7.59 -18.29
C ALA A 544 -27.32 7.19 -17.28
N ALA A 545 -27.06 6.13 -16.51
CA ALA A 545 -27.97 5.62 -15.48
C ALA A 545 -28.15 6.62 -14.32
N VAL A 546 -27.06 7.24 -13.85
CA VAL A 546 -27.10 8.28 -12.81
C VAL A 546 -27.85 9.52 -13.31
N GLU A 547 -27.59 9.99 -14.53
CA GLU A 547 -28.33 11.12 -15.13
C GLU A 547 -29.83 10.82 -15.25
N LYS A 548 -30.18 9.61 -15.69
CA LYS A 548 -31.59 9.18 -15.76
C LYS A 548 -32.22 9.19 -14.37
N ALA A 549 -31.57 8.59 -13.37
CA ALA A 549 -32.08 8.51 -12.01
C ALA A 549 -32.24 9.89 -11.35
N ALA A 550 -31.35 10.83 -11.65
CA ALA A 550 -31.46 12.22 -11.21
C ALA A 550 -32.63 12.95 -11.89
N ARG A 551 -32.81 12.76 -13.20
CA ARG A 551 -33.97 13.32 -13.93
C ARG A 551 -35.29 12.78 -13.41
N ASP A 552 -35.36 11.49 -13.10
CA ASP A 552 -36.54 10.87 -12.47
C ASP A 552 -36.82 11.45 -11.07
N ALA A 553 -35.80 12.02 -10.41
CA ALA A 553 -35.93 12.76 -9.15
C ALA A 553 -36.29 14.24 -9.34
N GLY A 554 -36.44 14.71 -10.58
CA GLY A 554 -36.71 16.11 -10.92
C GLY A 554 -35.47 17.00 -11.03
N SER A 555 -34.27 16.40 -11.08
CA SER A 555 -33.00 17.13 -11.19
C SER A 555 -32.35 16.87 -12.54
N ASP A 556 -32.21 17.92 -13.36
CA ASP A 556 -31.51 17.82 -14.64
C ASP A 556 -30.01 18.10 -14.45
N VAL A 557 -29.21 17.04 -14.42
CA VAL A 557 -27.75 17.10 -14.23
C VAL A 557 -27.04 16.34 -15.33
N ILE A 558 -25.84 16.81 -15.65
CA ILE A 558 -24.91 16.10 -16.53
C ILE A 558 -23.84 15.47 -15.64
N VAL A 559 -23.64 14.17 -15.80
CA VAL A 559 -22.54 13.47 -15.14
C VAL A 559 -21.31 13.58 -16.05
N PRO A 560 -20.21 14.20 -15.59
CA PRO A 560 -19.01 14.36 -16.39
C PRO A 560 -18.48 13.01 -16.87
N PHE A 561 -18.01 12.97 -18.11
CA PHE A 561 -17.42 11.79 -18.72
C PHE A 561 -16.24 12.20 -19.60
N THR A 562 -15.10 11.59 -19.34
CA THR A 562 -13.87 11.80 -20.11
C THR A 562 -13.51 10.48 -20.80
N PRO A 563 -13.52 10.39 -22.14
CA PRO A 563 -13.09 9.19 -22.86
C PRO A 563 -11.57 9.00 -22.79
N GLY A 564 -11.09 7.86 -23.27
CA GLY A 564 -9.67 7.52 -23.39
C GLY A 564 -9.25 6.26 -22.64
N ARG A 565 -10.16 5.57 -21.95
CA ARG A 565 -9.84 4.26 -21.38
C ARG A 565 -9.62 3.24 -22.50
N THR A 566 -8.77 2.25 -22.26
CA THR A 566 -8.49 1.17 -23.21
C THR A 566 -8.92 -0.19 -22.66
N ASP A 567 -8.92 -1.21 -23.50
CA ASP A 567 -9.37 -2.56 -23.17
C ASP A 567 -8.14 -3.48 -23.02
N ALA A 568 -7.76 -3.84 -21.78
CA ALA A 568 -6.63 -4.72 -21.49
C ALA A 568 -6.89 -6.15 -21.99
N SER A 569 -5.83 -6.91 -22.29
CA SER A 569 -5.94 -8.33 -22.60
C SER A 569 -5.78 -9.22 -21.36
N GLN A 570 -6.08 -10.52 -21.48
CA GLN A 570 -5.85 -11.47 -20.39
C GLN A 570 -4.36 -11.67 -20.12
N GLU A 571 -3.52 -11.62 -21.16
CA GLU A 571 -2.06 -11.71 -21.06
C GLU A 571 -1.45 -10.51 -20.31
N GLN A 572 -2.14 -9.37 -20.30
CA GLN A 572 -1.81 -8.17 -19.52
C GLN A 572 -2.43 -8.18 -18.10
N THR A 573 -3.05 -9.28 -17.69
CA THR A 573 -3.80 -9.39 -16.44
C THR A 573 -3.41 -10.68 -15.71
N ASP A 574 -2.49 -10.54 -14.75
CA ASP A 574 -2.06 -11.66 -13.91
C ASP A 574 -3.16 -12.05 -12.91
N VAL A 575 -3.63 -13.30 -13.02
CA VAL A 575 -4.80 -13.76 -12.26
C VAL A 575 -4.53 -13.74 -10.76
N GLU A 576 -3.37 -14.22 -10.33
CA GLU A 576 -3.01 -14.31 -8.91
C GLU A 576 -2.91 -12.92 -8.27
N SER A 577 -2.28 -11.97 -8.96
CA SER A 577 -2.15 -10.59 -8.49
C SER A 577 -3.49 -9.84 -8.46
N PHE A 578 -4.41 -10.12 -9.37
CA PHE A 578 -5.74 -9.50 -9.38
C PHE A 578 -6.70 -10.10 -8.35
N GLU A 579 -6.52 -11.35 -7.93
CA GLU A 579 -7.34 -11.96 -6.88
C GLU A 579 -7.22 -11.23 -5.53
N LEU A 580 -6.08 -10.56 -5.29
CA LEU A 580 -5.86 -9.69 -4.14
C LEU A 580 -6.73 -8.41 -4.14
N LEU A 581 -7.41 -8.12 -5.26
CA LEU A 581 -8.35 -7.01 -5.37
C LEU A 581 -9.81 -7.46 -5.18
N GLU A 582 -10.08 -8.76 -5.02
CA GLU A 582 -11.42 -9.25 -4.71
C GLU A 582 -11.83 -8.74 -3.32
N PRO A 583 -12.94 -8.00 -3.19
CA PRO A 583 -13.35 -7.48 -1.89
C PRO A 583 -13.91 -8.59 -1.01
N GLU A 584 -13.34 -8.75 0.19
CA GLU A 584 -13.92 -9.58 1.26
C GLU A 584 -15.29 -9.03 1.73
N ALA A 585 -15.46 -7.69 1.66
CA ALA A 585 -16.72 -6.99 1.84
C ALA A 585 -16.77 -5.72 0.96
N ASP A 586 -17.97 -5.34 0.53
CA ASP A 586 -18.23 -4.10 -0.20
C ASP A 586 -19.48 -3.43 0.37
N GLY A 587 -19.29 -2.49 1.29
CA GLY A 587 -20.41 -1.77 1.92
C GLY A 587 -21.19 -0.89 0.93
N PHE A 588 -20.58 -0.47 -0.18
CA PHE A 588 -21.25 0.31 -1.21
C PHE A 588 -22.28 -0.54 -1.97
N ARG A 589 -22.03 -1.85 -2.11
CA ARG A 589 -22.98 -2.84 -2.65
C ARG A 589 -23.65 -3.72 -1.59
N ASN A 590 -23.49 -3.39 -0.31
CA ASN A 590 -24.05 -4.14 0.83
C ASN A 590 -23.71 -5.65 0.77
N TYR A 591 -22.46 -5.98 0.43
CA TYR A 591 -21.95 -7.33 0.26
C TYR A 591 -20.93 -7.68 1.35
N GLN A 592 -20.97 -8.94 1.79
CA GLN A 592 -19.96 -9.54 2.65
C GLN A 592 -19.84 -11.02 2.25
N LYS A 593 -18.61 -11.49 1.94
CA LYS A 593 -18.39 -12.87 1.45
C LYS A 593 -18.67 -13.93 2.53
N LYS A 594 -18.47 -13.57 3.80
CA LYS A 594 -18.75 -14.38 4.99
C LYS A 594 -18.79 -13.48 6.24
N ALA A 595 -19.08 -14.05 7.40
CA ALA A 595 -18.88 -13.33 8.67
C ALA A 595 -17.38 -13.14 8.96
N TYR A 596 -17.00 -11.93 9.38
CA TYR A 596 -15.63 -11.59 9.79
C TYR A 596 -15.61 -11.14 11.26
N THR A 597 -14.41 -11.18 11.86
CA THR A 597 -14.17 -10.61 13.20
C THR A 597 -14.12 -9.08 13.19
N VAL A 598 -13.77 -8.48 12.04
CA VAL A 598 -13.82 -7.04 11.80
C VAL A 598 -15.25 -6.64 11.43
N ARG A 599 -15.75 -5.55 12.00
CA ARG A 599 -17.13 -5.11 11.76
C ARG A 599 -17.28 -4.55 10.34
N ALA A 600 -18.47 -4.73 9.76
CA ALA A 600 -18.73 -4.32 8.37
C ALA A 600 -18.52 -2.80 8.16
N GLU A 601 -18.82 -1.95 9.14
CA GLU A 601 -18.56 -0.50 9.06
C GLU A 601 -17.07 -0.13 9.13
N GLU A 602 -16.23 -0.96 9.77
CA GLU A 602 -14.77 -0.77 9.77
C GLU A 602 -14.21 -1.11 8.39
N MET A 603 -14.69 -2.20 7.77
CA MET A 603 -14.35 -2.57 6.38
C MET A 603 -14.83 -1.54 5.36
N LEU A 604 -16.00 -0.90 5.58
CA LEU A 604 -16.49 0.20 4.74
C LEU A 604 -15.51 1.37 4.77
N VAL A 605 -15.12 1.81 5.97
CA VAL A 605 -14.21 2.96 6.14
C VAL A 605 -12.84 2.65 5.53
N ASP A 606 -12.33 1.44 5.74
CA ASP A 606 -11.10 0.99 5.10
C ASP A 606 -11.20 1.05 3.57
N LYS A 607 -12.28 0.51 2.99
CA LYS A 607 -12.49 0.55 1.54
C LYS A 607 -12.65 1.96 1.01
N ALA A 608 -13.33 2.84 1.74
CA ALA A 608 -13.48 4.24 1.38
C ALA A 608 -12.13 4.97 1.37
N GLN A 609 -11.24 4.65 2.31
CA GLN A 609 -9.88 5.20 2.34
C GLN A 609 -9.07 4.74 1.12
N LEU A 610 -9.17 3.46 0.74
CA LEU A 610 -8.54 2.96 -0.50
C LEU A 610 -9.11 3.66 -1.75
N LEU A 611 -10.38 4.08 -1.75
CA LEU A 611 -10.94 4.89 -2.84
C LEU A 611 -10.63 6.39 -2.73
N THR A 612 -9.76 6.79 -1.81
CA THR A 612 -9.36 8.18 -1.53
C THR A 612 -10.53 9.08 -1.12
N LEU A 613 -11.61 8.49 -0.60
CA LEU A 613 -12.83 9.21 -0.24
C LEU A 613 -12.70 9.87 1.12
N SER A 614 -13.23 11.08 1.22
CA SER A 614 -13.53 11.72 2.49
C SER A 614 -14.81 11.14 3.11
N ALA A 615 -15.00 11.33 4.43
CA ALA A 615 -16.23 10.90 5.10
C ALA A 615 -17.52 11.46 4.45
N PRO A 616 -17.60 12.74 4.02
CA PRO A 616 -18.77 13.25 3.29
C PRO A 616 -19.00 12.58 1.93
N GLU A 617 -17.93 12.27 1.17
CA GLU A 617 -18.02 11.58 -0.13
C GLU A 617 -18.49 10.13 0.05
N MET A 618 -17.92 9.41 1.02
CA MET A 618 -18.38 8.07 1.40
C MET A 618 -19.86 8.08 1.79
N THR A 619 -20.27 9.06 2.61
CA THR A 619 -21.66 9.20 3.08
C THR A 619 -22.61 9.37 1.90
N VAL A 620 -22.37 10.35 1.02
CA VAL A 620 -23.27 10.62 -0.11
C VAL A 620 -23.34 9.45 -1.09
N LEU A 621 -22.21 8.75 -1.31
CA LEU A 621 -22.16 7.55 -2.15
C LEU A 621 -23.01 6.41 -1.59
N ILE A 622 -22.94 6.12 -0.28
CA ILE A 622 -23.80 5.11 0.36
C ILE A 622 -25.28 5.45 0.15
N GLY A 623 -25.67 6.69 0.46
CA GLY A 623 -27.06 7.11 0.30
C GLY A 623 -27.55 6.96 -1.14
N GLY A 624 -26.77 7.39 -2.13
CA GLY A 624 -27.16 7.29 -3.54
C GLY A 624 -27.15 5.87 -4.09
N LEU A 625 -26.14 5.06 -3.78
CA LEU A 625 -26.06 3.68 -4.27
C LEU A 625 -27.20 2.81 -3.74
N ARG A 626 -27.68 3.05 -2.52
CA ARG A 626 -28.90 2.42 -2.01
C ARG A 626 -30.14 2.79 -2.82
N MET A 627 -30.27 4.05 -3.24
CA MET A 627 -31.40 4.48 -4.08
C MET A 627 -31.31 3.92 -5.50
N LEU A 628 -30.10 3.74 -6.02
CA LEU A 628 -29.86 3.24 -7.37
C LEU A 628 -29.96 1.71 -7.50
N GLY A 629 -30.20 0.99 -6.40
CA GLY A 629 -30.32 -0.47 -6.41
C GLY A 629 -28.99 -1.19 -6.65
N ALA A 630 -27.88 -0.61 -6.19
CA ALA A 630 -26.54 -1.16 -6.42
C ALA A 630 -26.16 -2.34 -5.51
N ASN A 631 -27.11 -2.87 -4.74
CA ASN A 631 -26.82 -3.97 -3.82
C ASN A 631 -26.57 -5.28 -4.58
N THR A 632 -25.53 -6.02 -4.18
CA THR A 632 -25.30 -7.39 -4.67
C THR A 632 -26.50 -8.27 -4.30
N GLY A 633 -26.97 -9.09 -5.25
CA GLY A 633 -28.15 -9.94 -5.09
C GLY A 633 -29.47 -9.18 -5.08
N GLN A 634 -29.47 -7.88 -5.42
CA GLN A 634 -30.66 -7.02 -5.40
C GLN A 634 -31.42 -7.05 -4.05
N THR A 635 -30.67 -7.17 -2.94
CA THR A 635 -31.25 -7.22 -1.60
C THR A 635 -31.90 -5.89 -1.22
N GLY A 636 -32.96 -5.95 -0.40
CA GLY A 636 -33.67 -4.75 0.08
C GLY A 636 -32.95 -4.00 1.21
N TYR A 637 -31.76 -4.43 1.63
CA TYR A 637 -31.05 -3.82 2.75
C TYR A 637 -30.62 -2.38 2.44
N GLY A 638 -31.03 -1.44 3.29
CA GLY A 638 -30.68 -0.03 3.13
C GLY A 638 -31.49 0.70 2.06
N VAL A 639 -32.38 0.03 1.33
CA VAL A 639 -33.21 0.64 0.28
C VAL A 639 -34.42 1.34 0.92
N PHE A 640 -34.15 2.41 1.66
CA PHE A 640 -35.16 3.16 2.41
C PHE A 640 -35.90 4.15 1.51
N THR A 641 -36.58 3.64 0.48
CA THR A 641 -37.37 4.45 -0.44
C THR A 641 -38.52 3.64 -1.05
N PRO A 642 -39.68 4.27 -1.31
CA PRO A 642 -40.73 3.66 -2.13
C PRO A 642 -40.47 3.75 -3.64
N ARG A 643 -39.40 4.44 -4.07
CA ARG A 643 -39.07 4.66 -5.49
C ARG A 643 -37.63 4.22 -5.83
N PRO A 644 -37.30 2.91 -5.75
CA PRO A 644 -35.99 2.44 -6.18
C PRO A 644 -35.67 2.83 -7.62
N GLY A 645 -34.41 3.18 -7.89
CA GLY A 645 -33.93 3.69 -9.17
C GLY A 645 -34.01 5.20 -9.35
N VAL A 646 -34.54 5.94 -8.36
CA VAL A 646 -34.62 7.41 -8.35
C VAL A 646 -33.57 8.00 -7.41
N LEU A 647 -32.67 8.85 -7.92
CA LEU A 647 -31.58 9.42 -7.12
C LEU A 647 -32.10 10.54 -6.21
N SER A 648 -32.52 10.17 -5.00
CA SER A 648 -33.08 11.07 -3.98
C SER A 648 -32.37 10.91 -2.64
N ASN A 649 -32.59 11.84 -1.71
CA ASN A 649 -32.04 11.75 -0.36
C ASN A 649 -32.90 10.88 0.60
N ASP A 650 -33.81 10.05 0.05
CA ASP A 650 -34.76 9.23 0.81
C ASP A 650 -34.05 8.31 1.82
N PHE A 651 -32.85 7.80 1.51
CA PHE A 651 -32.04 7.01 2.44
C PHE A 651 -31.88 7.71 3.80
N PHE A 652 -31.40 8.96 3.78
CA PHE A 652 -31.11 9.71 5.01
C PHE A 652 -32.38 10.18 5.70
N VAL A 653 -33.38 10.63 4.93
CA VAL A 653 -34.67 11.07 5.47
C VAL A 653 -35.33 9.92 6.26
N ASN A 654 -35.36 8.72 5.68
CA ASN A 654 -36.03 7.57 6.29
C ASN A 654 -35.18 6.88 7.37
N LEU A 655 -33.85 6.93 7.28
CA LEU A 655 -32.95 6.43 8.34
C LEU A 655 -33.11 7.25 9.62
N LEU A 656 -33.26 8.57 9.51
CA LEU A 656 -33.34 9.49 10.64
C LEU A 656 -34.77 9.75 11.14
N ASP A 657 -35.79 9.17 10.48
CA ASP A 657 -37.19 9.25 10.91
C ASP A 657 -37.40 8.54 12.25
N MET A 658 -37.69 9.32 13.30
CA MET A 658 -37.97 8.81 14.65
C MET A 658 -39.30 8.04 14.76
N GLY A 659 -40.15 8.12 13.73
CA GLY A 659 -41.30 7.23 13.54
C GLY A 659 -40.89 5.78 13.32
N THR A 660 -39.63 5.52 12.96
CA THR A 660 -39.05 4.17 12.85
C THR A 660 -38.32 3.80 14.16
N ILE A 661 -38.44 2.54 14.58
CA ILE A 661 -37.61 1.94 15.63
C ILE A 661 -36.83 0.76 15.04
N TRP A 662 -35.52 0.73 15.29
CA TRP A 662 -34.62 -0.30 14.79
C TRP A 662 -34.36 -1.36 15.85
N ALA A 663 -34.39 -2.62 15.46
CA ALA A 663 -34.01 -3.76 16.29
C ALA A 663 -33.20 -4.76 15.46
N PRO A 664 -32.21 -5.47 16.06
CA PRO A 664 -31.49 -6.51 15.36
C PRO A 664 -32.42 -7.69 15.02
N LEU A 665 -32.18 -8.35 13.90
CA LEU A 665 -32.90 -9.58 13.50
C LEU A 665 -32.35 -10.83 14.20
N SER A 666 -31.11 -10.77 14.68
CA SER A 666 -30.36 -11.86 15.31
C SER A 666 -29.40 -11.32 16.37
N GLU A 667 -28.88 -12.20 17.24
CA GLU A 667 -27.95 -11.82 18.31
C GLU A 667 -26.57 -11.36 17.79
N ASP A 668 -26.21 -11.73 16.56
CA ASP A 668 -24.97 -11.29 15.91
C ASP A 668 -24.95 -9.78 15.62
N GLY A 669 -26.12 -9.12 15.55
CA GLY A 669 -26.22 -7.69 15.30
C GLY A 669 -25.71 -7.25 13.93
N GLU A 670 -25.79 -8.12 12.91
CA GLU A 670 -25.34 -7.80 11.55
C GLU A 670 -26.46 -7.24 10.67
N THR A 671 -27.70 -7.70 10.89
CA THR A 671 -28.90 -7.27 10.17
C THR A 671 -29.97 -6.75 11.11
N PHE A 672 -30.74 -5.79 10.63
CA PHE A 672 -31.68 -5.01 11.43
C PHE A 672 -33.00 -4.82 10.70
N GLN A 673 -34.05 -4.67 11.49
CA GLN A 673 -35.39 -4.37 11.04
C GLN A 673 -35.86 -3.04 11.61
N GLY A 674 -36.30 -2.15 10.73
CA GLY A 674 -36.96 -0.90 11.07
C GLY A 674 -38.47 -1.08 11.07
N ARG A 675 -39.13 -0.87 12.21
CA ARG A 675 -40.59 -0.94 12.35
C ARG A 675 -41.19 0.42 12.61
N ASP A 676 -42.40 0.64 12.12
CA ASP A 676 -43.20 1.78 12.54
C ASP A 676 -43.45 1.72 14.05
N ARG A 677 -43.12 2.81 14.75
CA ARG A 677 -43.19 2.88 16.21
C ARG A 677 -44.62 2.79 16.75
N LYS A 678 -45.63 3.14 15.97
CA LYS A 678 -47.05 3.12 16.36
C LYS A 678 -47.72 1.81 16.00
N THR A 679 -47.52 1.32 14.78
CA THR A 679 -48.22 0.12 14.28
C THR A 679 -47.43 -1.17 14.53
N GLY A 680 -46.11 -1.07 14.69
CA GLY A 680 -45.21 -2.22 14.77
C GLY A 680 -44.96 -2.89 13.42
N GLU A 681 -45.51 -2.38 12.32
CA GLU A 681 -45.33 -2.92 10.98
C GLU A 681 -43.89 -2.73 10.49
N VAL A 682 -43.37 -3.70 9.75
CA VAL A 682 -42.03 -3.64 9.18
C VAL A 682 -42.03 -2.63 8.05
N LYS A 683 -41.20 -1.59 8.17
CA LYS A 683 -40.98 -0.60 7.11
C LYS A 683 -39.75 -0.96 6.28
N TRP A 684 -38.64 -1.29 6.95
CA TRP A 684 -37.33 -1.39 6.32
C TRP A 684 -36.50 -2.53 6.89
N THR A 685 -35.50 -2.97 6.12
CA THR A 685 -34.39 -3.81 6.60
C THR A 685 -33.07 -3.14 6.24
N GLY A 686 -32.05 -3.29 7.09
CA GLY A 686 -30.72 -2.72 6.84
C GLY A 686 -29.63 -3.55 7.51
N THR A 687 -28.38 -3.30 7.14
CA THR A 687 -27.19 -3.88 7.75
C THR A 687 -26.47 -2.85 8.62
N ARG A 688 -25.38 -3.28 9.29
CA ARG A 688 -24.51 -2.35 10.01
C ARG A 688 -24.02 -1.18 9.15
N VAL A 689 -23.70 -1.45 7.89
CA VAL A 689 -23.25 -0.46 6.89
C VAL A 689 -24.30 0.63 6.67
N ASP A 690 -25.58 0.29 6.76
CA ASP A 690 -26.68 1.26 6.60
C ASP A 690 -26.89 2.06 7.88
N LEU A 691 -26.97 1.36 9.02
CA LEU A 691 -27.34 1.96 10.30
C LEU A 691 -26.20 2.77 10.94
N ILE A 692 -24.95 2.55 10.57
CA ILE A 692 -23.82 3.29 11.14
C ILE A 692 -23.94 4.81 10.91
N PHE A 693 -24.56 5.22 9.79
CA PHE A 693 -24.86 6.63 9.48
C PHE A 693 -25.96 7.24 10.36
N GLY A 694 -26.70 6.43 11.11
CA GLY A 694 -27.64 6.90 12.13
C GLY A 694 -27.07 6.86 13.56
N SER A 695 -25.89 6.23 13.74
CA SER A 695 -25.33 5.84 15.04
C SER A 695 -24.03 6.58 15.38
N ASN A 696 -23.02 6.51 14.51
CA ASN A 696 -21.75 7.22 14.73
C ASN A 696 -22.00 8.73 14.70
N SER A 697 -21.56 9.47 15.72
CA SER A 697 -21.90 10.89 15.89
C SER A 697 -21.45 11.78 14.72
N GLN A 698 -20.31 11.48 14.09
CA GLN A 698 -19.81 12.24 12.94
C GLN A 698 -20.57 11.88 11.67
N LEU A 699 -20.73 10.59 11.37
CA LEU A 699 -21.50 10.14 10.20
C LEU A 699 -22.97 10.57 10.29
N ARG A 700 -23.55 10.57 11.49
CA ARG A 700 -24.90 11.07 11.73
C ARG A 700 -25.01 12.56 11.43
N ALA A 701 -24.05 13.38 11.84
CA ALA A 701 -24.05 14.81 11.49
C ALA A 701 -23.98 15.03 9.97
N LEU A 702 -23.24 14.19 9.24
CA LEU A 702 -23.20 14.21 7.77
C LEU A 702 -24.54 13.75 7.15
N ALA A 703 -25.14 12.70 7.70
CA ALA A 703 -26.45 12.21 7.28
C ALA A 703 -27.55 13.27 7.51
N GLU A 704 -27.49 14.00 8.62
CA GLU A 704 -28.42 15.08 8.94
C GLU A 704 -28.39 16.18 7.88
N VAL A 705 -27.22 16.56 7.34
CA VAL A 705 -27.11 17.51 6.23
C VAL A 705 -27.88 17.01 5.00
N TYR A 706 -27.70 15.74 4.62
CA TYR A 706 -28.40 15.20 3.45
C TYR A 706 -29.87 14.88 3.70
N ALA A 707 -30.32 14.77 4.96
CA ALA A 707 -31.73 14.58 5.32
C ALA A 707 -32.56 15.87 5.38
N GLN A 708 -31.91 17.05 5.30
CA GLN A 708 -32.64 18.32 5.34
C GLN A 708 -33.61 18.46 4.16
N SER A 709 -34.72 19.17 4.37
CA SER A 709 -35.77 19.36 3.37
C SER A 709 -35.32 20.11 2.11
N ASP A 710 -34.23 20.89 2.20
CA ASP A 710 -33.61 21.66 1.13
C ASP A 710 -32.34 20.99 0.56
N ALA A 711 -32.01 19.77 1.00
CA ALA A 711 -30.78 19.08 0.60
C ALA A 711 -30.88 18.32 -0.73
N GLY A 712 -32.06 18.21 -1.36
CA GLY A 712 -32.26 17.38 -2.56
C GLY A 712 -31.29 17.69 -3.70
N GLU A 713 -31.16 18.97 -4.07
CA GLU A 713 -30.23 19.40 -5.13
C GLU A 713 -28.76 19.20 -4.72
N LYS A 714 -28.41 19.53 -3.47
CA LYS A 714 -27.07 19.33 -2.92
C LYS A 714 -26.68 17.85 -2.93
N PHE A 715 -27.58 16.97 -2.52
CA PHE A 715 -27.36 15.53 -2.51
C PHE A 715 -27.05 15.00 -3.92
N VAL A 716 -27.84 15.37 -4.93
CA VAL A 716 -27.59 14.95 -6.31
C VAL A 716 -26.23 15.46 -6.80
N ARG A 717 -25.93 16.76 -6.62
CA ARG A 717 -24.66 17.35 -7.05
C ARG A 717 -23.47 16.68 -6.38
N ASP A 718 -23.52 16.49 -5.06
CA ASP A 718 -22.41 15.93 -4.30
C ASP A 718 -22.25 14.42 -4.60
N PHE A 719 -23.34 13.68 -4.84
CA PHE A 719 -23.30 12.30 -5.34
C PHE A 719 -22.62 12.23 -6.71
N VAL A 720 -23.00 13.09 -7.65
CA VAL A 720 -22.40 13.15 -9.00
C VAL A 720 -20.91 13.48 -8.92
N ALA A 721 -20.50 14.40 -8.04
CA ALA A 721 -19.10 14.73 -7.83
C ALA A 721 -18.30 13.54 -7.29
N ALA A 722 -18.82 12.85 -6.27
CA ALA A 722 -18.18 11.67 -5.68
C ALA A 722 -18.15 10.48 -6.65
N TRP A 723 -19.22 10.26 -7.43
CA TRP A 723 -19.27 9.27 -8.50
C TRP A 723 -18.20 9.55 -9.56
N ASN A 724 -18.14 10.79 -10.05
CA ASN A 724 -17.15 11.21 -11.03
C ASN A 724 -15.72 11.04 -10.52
N LYS A 725 -15.46 11.32 -9.23
CA LYS A 725 -14.17 11.05 -8.60
C LYS A 725 -13.80 9.57 -8.70
N VAL A 726 -14.66 8.67 -8.20
CA VAL A 726 -14.40 7.21 -8.19
C VAL A 726 -14.17 6.67 -9.60
N MET A 727 -14.98 7.10 -10.57
CA MET A 727 -14.84 6.65 -11.96
C MET A 727 -13.51 7.06 -12.62
N ASN A 728 -12.81 8.07 -12.07
CA ASN A 728 -11.57 8.61 -12.65
C ASN A 728 -10.32 8.41 -11.77
N LEU A 729 -10.39 7.61 -10.71
CA LEU A 729 -9.24 7.38 -9.80
C LEU A 729 -8.01 6.78 -10.49
N ASP A 730 -8.21 6.06 -11.60
CA ASP A 730 -7.15 5.38 -12.38
C ASP A 730 -6.78 6.12 -13.68
N ARG A 731 -7.32 7.33 -13.90
CA ARG A 731 -7.10 8.13 -15.11
C ARG A 731 -5.80 8.93 -15.07
N PHE A 732 -4.70 8.24 -14.81
CA PHE A 732 -3.36 8.82 -14.77
C PHE A 732 -2.88 9.31 -16.14
N ASP A 733 -3.50 8.85 -17.23
CA ASP A 733 -3.27 9.32 -18.59
C ASP A 733 -3.66 10.79 -18.81
N LEU A 734 -4.46 11.37 -17.89
CA LEU A 734 -4.94 12.75 -17.98
C LEU A 734 -4.07 13.75 -17.20
N ASN A 735 -3.11 13.30 -16.38
CA ASN A 735 -2.42 14.10 -15.36
C ASN A 735 -0.92 14.30 -15.58
#